data_AF-A0A5B1QML9-F1
#
_entry.id   AF-A0A5B1QML9-F1
#
_cell.length_a   1.000
_cell.length_b   1.000
_cell.length_c   1.000
_cell.angle_alpha   90.00
_cell.angle_beta   90.00
_cell.angle_gamma   90.00
#
_symmetry.space_group_name_H-M   'P 1'
#
loop_
_entity.id
_entity.type
_entity.pdbx_description
1 polymer ?
#
loop_
_entity_poly.entity_id
_entity_poly.type
_entity_poly.pdbx_seq_one_letter_code
_entity_poly.pdbx_strand_id
1 'polypeptide(L)'
;MAASFLRASNLDKSTLVDPSGRDPTRLLPNELLAHIFLSYRAWQDVAYSDSSPFEEPARGHPTWLSITQVCRRWREVAISCSRFWEIIPIHNPECTKEMLQRSKNIPITVSNSGHPVSLQDSLACQEATEIALSQSARVVEMRLEELTAPKSDSVIETFTSLAISHPLSSLERLKVTYHTNWCVLPSQLFRNSPRLQRLQLFRCSLPWGEALSLANITYLDLSVDVYALMPTASELLDALASMPKLRTLILNDSVASSPNVSASRKLALPCLEFLSLNDDVQACADFLGCLEAPPDVDLRLYLIQIAYPSDFMQSESRLIEMLQKYCGERCKRARSSLEDLTSLTIGQTTRDGVRIRLGSSLHRLRTHTHVDEQENRPHYDFTIHCPTELEFLDRDVPRLVQAICTQFPPEPIRNLRAGGFFDFSKERWLGTFRGMKFITSVEVEDALVYGFLDAFKTPQLIASSLTPAIFPMIQNLTLVRGSLDHMNEAGNLKYAQPSEPPKSILIVNKHRTKPIKEAIDAFLQHVRDNYPQVRVFHEDRQDIDIPEGVEMWRPGEGAEKIDLVVTLGGDGTILHASSLFRAGAVPPVLSFSMGTLGFLLPFHIDDFSKALASVFEGKATVLYRMRLLCTFHDKDGKRSGSDGGDWQVMNEVALHRGSSPHLNTIDAFVDGQHLTEAVSDGLIVSTPTGSTAYSLSAGGPIVHPSLSALVLTPICPRSLSFRPLVFPASSSITLRIGERSRASAGVSMDGQVSRILGPGESVTVRASLHPIPCINRSSIAEPEEGREGAGPGKEDDWVRDINNLLQYNATFRSKALLRHDRN
;
A
#
# COMPACT_ATOMS: atom_id res chain seq x y z
N MET A 1 20.19 -13.09 -19.50
CA MET A 1 19.52 -13.11 -20.83
C MET A 1 18.80 -14.42 -21.09
N ALA A 2 19.46 -15.56 -21.34
CA ALA A 2 18.77 -16.83 -21.63
C ALA A 2 17.76 -17.29 -20.54
N ALA A 3 18.10 -17.07 -19.26
CA ALA A 3 17.19 -17.34 -18.12
C ALA A 3 16.00 -16.35 -18.03
N SER A 4 16.19 -15.10 -18.46
CA SER A 4 15.11 -14.11 -18.60
C SER A 4 14.22 -14.41 -19.82
N PHE A 5 14.80 -14.91 -20.91
CA PHE A 5 14.11 -15.38 -22.13
C PHE A 5 13.18 -16.58 -21.87
N LEU A 6 13.58 -17.52 -20.99
CA LEU A 6 12.75 -18.67 -20.60
C LEU A 6 11.58 -18.28 -19.69
N ARG A 7 11.68 -17.19 -18.92
CA ARG A 7 10.57 -16.69 -18.10
C ARG A 7 9.51 -15.94 -18.93
N ALA A 8 9.89 -15.22 -19.97
CA ALA A 8 8.98 -14.42 -20.78
C ALA A 8 8.13 -15.23 -21.78
N SER A 9 8.49 -16.48 -22.07
CA SER A 9 7.88 -17.28 -23.15
C SER A 9 6.79 -18.26 -22.71
N ASN A 10 6.43 -18.34 -21.42
CA ASN A 10 5.42 -19.27 -20.88
C ASN A 10 5.56 -20.74 -21.37
N LEU A 11 6.76 -21.15 -21.75
CA LEU A 11 7.06 -22.53 -22.12
C LEU A 11 7.34 -23.32 -20.84
N ASP A 12 6.53 -24.37 -20.62
CA ASP A 12 6.66 -25.25 -19.47
C ASP A 12 8.06 -25.89 -19.48
N LYS A 13 8.81 -25.72 -18.38
CA LYS A 13 10.23 -26.16 -18.27
C LYS A 13 10.41 -27.66 -18.54
N SER A 14 9.33 -28.43 -18.42
CA SER A 14 9.27 -29.87 -18.64
C SER A 14 9.48 -30.30 -20.11
N THR A 15 9.25 -29.42 -21.09
CA THR A 15 9.21 -29.80 -22.52
C THR A 15 10.50 -29.56 -23.32
N LEU A 16 11.55 -28.98 -22.72
CA LEU A 16 12.78 -28.61 -23.43
C LEU A 16 14.07 -29.16 -22.82
N VAL A 17 13.99 -30.16 -21.94
CA VAL A 17 15.18 -30.83 -21.41
C VAL A 17 15.53 -32.03 -22.28
N ASP A 18 16.45 -31.83 -23.22
CA ASP A 18 17.20 -32.94 -23.83
C ASP A 18 18.11 -33.56 -22.73
N PRO A 19 18.05 -34.88 -22.48
CA PRO A 19 18.92 -35.56 -21.53
C PRO A 19 20.43 -35.45 -21.88
N SER A 20 20.80 -34.93 -23.06
CA SER A 20 22.18 -34.70 -23.49
C SER A 20 22.82 -33.36 -23.03
N GLY A 21 22.07 -32.48 -22.35
CA GLY A 21 22.61 -31.24 -21.79
C GLY A 21 22.97 -30.14 -22.82
N ARG A 22 22.42 -30.20 -24.04
CA ARG A 22 22.58 -29.15 -25.06
C ARG A 22 21.55 -28.03 -24.87
N ASP A 23 21.97 -26.79 -25.13
CA ASP A 23 21.12 -25.59 -25.05
C ASP A 23 19.88 -25.74 -25.98
N PRO A 24 18.65 -25.75 -25.43
CA PRO A 24 17.42 -26.00 -26.18
C PRO A 24 17.14 -24.96 -27.29
N THR A 25 17.75 -23.77 -27.20
CA THR A 25 17.61 -22.73 -28.23
C THR A 25 18.26 -23.11 -29.56
N ARG A 26 19.13 -24.12 -29.60
CA ARG A 26 19.74 -24.63 -30.84
C ARG A 26 18.80 -25.48 -31.70
N LEU A 27 17.74 -26.05 -31.12
CA LEU A 27 16.83 -26.97 -31.80
C LEU A 27 15.56 -26.30 -32.37
N LEU A 28 15.27 -25.07 -31.95
CA LEU A 28 14.07 -24.35 -32.39
C LEU A 28 14.15 -23.93 -33.87
N PRO A 29 13.09 -24.10 -34.68
CA PRO A 29 12.97 -23.49 -36.00
C PRO A 29 13.12 -21.97 -35.97
N ASN A 30 13.53 -21.38 -37.10
CA ASN A 30 13.79 -19.93 -37.19
C ASN A 30 12.51 -19.11 -37.00
N GLU A 31 11.35 -19.65 -37.37
CA GLU A 31 10.03 -19.04 -37.23
C GLU A 31 9.65 -18.90 -35.75
N LEU A 32 9.88 -19.95 -34.96
CA LEU A 32 9.61 -19.93 -33.51
C LEU A 32 10.58 -19.01 -32.77
N LEU A 33 11.86 -18.99 -33.17
CA LEU A 33 12.84 -18.03 -32.65
C LEU A 33 12.41 -16.58 -32.93
N ALA A 34 11.93 -16.29 -34.14
CA ALA A 34 11.43 -14.96 -34.49
C ALA A 34 10.20 -14.56 -33.64
N HIS A 35 9.25 -15.48 -33.42
CA HIS A 35 8.11 -15.24 -32.53
C HIS A 35 8.53 -14.94 -31.09
N ILE A 36 9.48 -15.71 -30.54
CA ILE A 36 10.00 -15.50 -29.18
C ILE A 36 10.68 -14.13 -29.08
N PHE A 37 11.49 -13.75 -30.07
CA PHE A 37 12.16 -12.45 -30.08
C PHE A 37 11.14 -11.30 -30.12
N LEU A 38 10.03 -11.45 -30.86
CA LEU A 38 8.96 -10.44 -30.93
C LEU A 38 8.21 -10.33 -29.59
N SER A 39 7.95 -11.44 -28.90
CA SER A 39 7.36 -11.43 -27.56
C SER A 39 8.28 -10.78 -26.52
N TYR A 40 9.59 -11.02 -26.62
CA TYR A 40 10.58 -10.38 -25.75
C TYR A 40 10.62 -8.85 -25.93
N ARG A 41 10.58 -8.36 -27.18
CA ARG A 41 10.47 -6.93 -27.47
C ARG A 41 9.21 -6.33 -26.87
N ALA A 42 8.05 -6.98 -27.06
CA ALA A 42 6.79 -6.51 -26.49
C ALA A 42 6.80 -6.47 -24.95
N TRP A 43 7.47 -7.43 -24.30
CA TRP A 43 7.64 -7.43 -22.85
C TRP A 43 8.53 -6.29 -22.36
N GLN A 44 9.64 -5.99 -23.07
CA GLN A 44 10.48 -4.83 -22.75
C GLN A 44 9.69 -3.53 -22.87
N ASP A 45 8.94 -3.34 -23.97
CA ASP A 45 8.13 -2.13 -24.18
C ASP A 45 7.10 -1.90 -23.05
N VAL A 46 6.56 -2.96 -22.44
CA VAL A 46 5.62 -2.87 -21.30
C VAL A 46 6.34 -2.66 -19.96
N ALA A 47 7.46 -3.34 -19.73
CA ALA A 47 8.22 -3.23 -18.48
C ALA A 47 8.80 -1.81 -18.26
N TYR A 48 9.07 -1.07 -19.34
CA TYR A 48 9.54 0.32 -19.30
C TYR A 48 8.40 1.36 -19.28
N SER A 49 7.14 0.97 -19.56
CA SER A 49 6.00 1.89 -19.46
C SER A 49 5.43 2.04 -18.04
N ASP A 50 5.76 1.12 -17.13
CA ASP A 50 5.34 1.14 -15.71
C ASP A 50 6.40 1.75 -14.76
N SER A 51 7.59 2.11 -15.26
CA SER A 51 8.64 2.80 -14.50
C SER A 51 8.42 4.32 -14.51
N SER A 52 8.66 4.94 -13.35
CA SER A 52 8.65 6.39 -13.08
C SER A 52 9.13 7.26 -14.27
N PRO A 53 8.53 8.46 -14.49
CA PRO A 53 8.97 9.40 -15.53
C PRO A 53 10.41 9.94 -15.35
N PHE A 54 11.14 9.49 -14.33
CA PHE A 54 12.50 9.94 -13.99
C PHE A 54 13.62 8.94 -14.32
N GLU A 55 13.32 7.77 -14.89
CA GLU A 55 14.37 6.86 -15.40
C GLU A 55 14.47 6.96 -16.93
N GLU A 56 15.49 7.69 -17.40
CA GLU A 56 15.79 7.85 -18.83
C GLU A 56 16.02 6.49 -19.51
N PRO A 57 15.29 6.15 -20.60
CA PRO A 57 15.67 5.02 -21.43
C PRO A 57 17.03 5.32 -22.08
N ALA A 58 17.99 4.43 -21.87
CA ALA A 58 19.31 4.51 -22.46
C ALA A 58 19.23 4.70 -23.98
N ARG A 59 19.56 5.93 -24.44
CA ARG A 59 19.90 6.36 -25.80
C ARG A 59 19.27 5.56 -26.94
N GLY A 60 18.13 6.01 -27.47
CA GLY A 60 17.67 5.99 -28.89
C GLY A 60 17.87 4.75 -29.78
N HIS A 61 18.38 3.64 -29.26
CA HIS A 61 18.76 2.45 -29.99
C HIS A 61 17.69 1.38 -29.79
N PRO A 62 17.28 0.67 -30.85
CA PRO A 62 16.34 -0.43 -30.71
C PRO A 62 16.89 -1.47 -29.73
N THR A 63 16.27 -1.59 -28.55
CA THR A 63 16.68 -2.49 -27.46
C THR A 63 16.77 -3.95 -27.90
N TRP A 64 16.00 -4.34 -28.92
CA TRP A 64 16.05 -5.65 -29.56
C TRP A 64 17.39 -5.95 -30.25
N LEU A 65 18.23 -4.94 -30.58
CA LEU A 65 19.57 -5.16 -31.14
C LEU A 65 20.46 -5.99 -30.21
N SER A 66 20.19 -6.00 -28.90
CA SER A 66 20.86 -6.89 -27.95
C SER A 66 20.73 -8.38 -28.34
N ILE A 67 19.63 -8.78 -29.00
CA ILE A 67 19.39 -10.13 -29.51
C ILE A 67 20.43 -10.50 -30.59
N THR A 68 20.88 -9.52 -31.38
CA THR A 68 21.88 -9.74 -32.45
C THR A 68 23.29 -10.01 -31.94
N GLN A 69 23.54 -9.78 -30.65
CA GLN A 69 24.84 -9.99 -30.00
C GLN A 69 25.02 -11.41 -29.43
N VAL A 70 23.97 -12.23 -29.42
CA VAL A 70 24.00 -13.57 -28.79
C VAL A 70 24.77 -14.57 -29.63
N CYS A 71 24.40 -14.77 -30.90
CA CYS A 71 25.14 -15.62 -31.83
C CYS A 71 24.81 -15.28 -33.29
N ARG A 72 25.60 -15.81 -34.24
CA ARG A 72 25.40 -15.58 -35.68
C ARG A 72 23.99 -15.96 -36.17
N ARG A 73 23.46 -17.10 -35.72
CA ARG A 73 22.12 -17.57 -36.11
C ARG A 73 21.02 -16.63 -35.63
N TRP A 74 21.09 -16.17 -34.38
CA TRP A 74 20.12 -15.22 -33.81
C TRP A 74 20.16 -13.88 -34.54
N ARG A 75 21.36 -13.41 -34.89
CA ARG A 75 21.56 -12.22 -35.73
C ARG A 75 20.90 -12.38 -37.10
N GLU A 76 21.12 -13.50 -37.78
CA GLU A 76 20.53 -13.77 -39.10
C GLU A 76 18.99 -13.82 -39.04
N VAL A 77 18.42 -14.46 -38.02
CA VAL A 77 16.96 -14.53 -37.80
C VAL A 77 16.36 -13.16 -37.46
N ALA A 78 16.96 -12.43 -36.52
CA ALA A 78 16.48 -11.11 -36.11
C ALA A 78 16.55 -10.08 -37.25
N ILE A 79 17.65 -10.05 -38.00
CA ILE A 79 17.83 -9.13 -39.13
C ILE A 79 16.83 -9.43 -40.26
N SER A 80 16.55 -10.71 -40.52
CA SER A 80 15.68 -11.14 -41.62
C SER A 80 14.19 -10.94 -41.32
N CYS A 81 13.82 -10.76 -40.06
CA CYS A 81 12.45 -10.53 -39.63
C CYS A 81 12.06 -9.04 -39.78
N SER A 82 11.24 -8.73 -40.79
CA SER A 82 10.82 -7.36 -41.11
C SER A 82 10.15 -6.63 -39.95
N ARG A 83 9.41 -7.34 -39.08
CA ARG A 83 8.68 -6.76 -37.93
C ARG A 83 9.57 -6.06 -36.90
N PHE A 84 10.86 -6.39 -36.80
CA PHE A 84 11.80 -5.66 -35.93
C PHE A 84 12.09 -4.24 -36.43
N TRP A 85 11.88 -4.00 -37.72
CA TRP A 85 12.14 -2.74 -38.41
C TRP A 85 10.87 -1.90 -38.60
N GLU A 86 9.79 -2.24 -37.89
CA GLU A 86 8.48 -1.56 -37.97
C GLU A 86 8.49 -0.15 -37.38
N ILE A 87 9.26 0.09 -36.30
CA ILE A 87 9.37 1.42 -35.68
C ILE A 87 10.52 2.16 -36.34
N ILE A 88 10.20 3.24 -37.05
CA ILE A 88 11.13 4.07 -37.82
C ILE A 88 11.47 5.31 -36.99
N PRO A 89 12.71 5.43 -36.49
CA PRO A 89 13.15 6.59 -35.74
C PRO A 89 13.48 7.75 -36.67
N ILE A 90 13.01 8.98 -36.37
CA ILE A 90 13.21 10.18 -37.21
C ILE A 90 14.32 11.12 -36.71
N HIS A 91 15.31 10.61 -35.98
CA HIS A 91 16.46 11.43 -35.51
C HIS A 91 17.69 11.36 -36.43
N ASN A 92 17.78 10.36 -37.32
CA ASN A 92 18.92 10.15 -38.20
C ASN A 92 18.45 9.67 -39.59
N PRO A 93 18.73 10.43 -40.68
CA PRO A 93 18.31 10.08 -42.05
C PRO A 93 18.83 8.73 -42.55
N GLU A 94 20.10 8.38 -42.26
CA GLU A 94 20.70 7.12 -42.70
C GLU A 94 20.05 5.92 -42.02
N CYS A 95 19.82 6.03 -40.70
CA CYS A 95 19.12 5.02 -39.92
C CYS A 95 17.68 4.84 -40.43
N THR A 96 16.97 5.95 -40.66
CA THR A 96 15.60 5.96 -41.20
C THR A 96 15.53 5.20 -42.52
N LYS A 97 16.46 5.50 -43.45
CA LYS A 97 16.52 4.87 -44.77
C LYS A 97 16.76 3.36 -44.68
N GLU A 98 17.72 2.93 -43.87
CA GLU A 98 18.03 1.50 -43.70
C GLU A 98 16.86 0.75 -43.04
N MET A 99 16.23 1.33 -42.01
CA MET A 99 15.08 0.72 -41.34
C MET A 99 13.87 0.61 -42.26
N LEU A 100 13.60 1.64 -43.08
CA LEU A 100 12.56 1.58 -44.10
C LEU A 100 12.82 0.48 -45.13
N GLN A 101 14.07 0.34 -45.60
CA GLN A 101 14.43 -0.71 -46.55
C GLN A 101 14.21 -2.10 -45.97
N ARG A 102 14.56 -2.33 -44.69
CA ARG A 102 14.42 -3.63 -44.02
C ARG A 102 13.01 -3.95 -43.57
N SER A 103 12.18 -2.94 -43.34
CA SER A 103 10.75 -3.10 -43.07
C SER A 103 9.98 -3.70 -44.26
N LYS A 104 10.55 -3.63 -45.48
CA LYS A 104 9.89 -4.09 -46.73
C LYS A 104 8.56 -3.36 -46.94
N ASN A 105 7.43 -4.09 -46.95
CA ASN A 105 6.08 -3.54 -47.18
C ASN A 105 5.17 -3.62 -45.95
N ILE A 106 5.72 -3.84 -44.75
CA ILE A 106 4.89 -3.89 -43.54
C ILE A 106 4.36 -2.49 -43.17
N PRO A 107 3.24 -2.40 -42.44
CA PRO A 107 2.83 -1.18 -41.74
C PRO A 107 3.95 -0.66 -40.85
N ILE A 108 4.15 0.66 -40.80
CA ILE A 108 5.23 1.28 -40.01
C ILE A 108 4.69 2.23 -38.95
N THR A 109 5.47 2.36 -37.88
CA THR A 109 5.27 3.33 -36.81
C THR A 109 6.40 4.35 -36.88
N VAL A 110 6.08 5.64 -36.99
CA VAL A 110 7.10 6.71 -37.01
C VAL A 110 7.26 7.27 -35.59
N SER A 111 8.49 7.37 -35.08
CA SER A 111 8.75 7.87 -33.73
C SER A 111 10.00 8.74 -33.64
N ASN A 112 9.99 9.77 -32.81
CA ASN A 112 11.14 10.65 -32.56
C ASN A 112 11.76 10.46 -31.15
N SER A 113 11.69 9.26 -30.57
CA SER A 113 12.23 8.97 -29.22
C SER A 113 13.75 9.21 -29.13
N GLY A 114 14.16 10.44 -28.87
CA GLY A 114 15.55 10.90 -28.75
C GLY A 114 15.68 12.42 -28.78
N HIS A 115 16.48 12.99 -27.89
CA HIS A 115 16.73 14.43 -27.82
C HIS A 115 17.59 14.92 -29.00
N PRO A 116 17.17 15.93 -29.77
CA PRO A 116 18.09 16.72 -30.57
C PRO A 116 18.86 17.66 -29.64
N VAL A 117 20.19 17.51 -29.56
CA VAL A 117 21.06 18.30 -28.66
C VAL A 117 21.67 19.50 -29.41
N SER A 118 21.57 19.55 -30.75
CA SER A 118 22.18 20.59 -31.60
C SER A 118 21.28 21.05 -32.78
N LEU A 119 21.60 22.22 -33.36
CA LEU A 119 20.96 22.74 -34.59
C LEU A 119 21.13 21.81 -35.81
N GLN A 120 22.24 21.06 -35.88
CA GLN A 120 22.47 20.07 -36.95
C GLN A 120 21.50 18.88 -36.83
N ASP A 121 21.06 18.55 -35.61
CA ASP A 121 20.09 17.49 -35.38
C ASP A 121 18.69 17.87 -35.87
N SER A 122 18.33 19.16 -35.90
CA SER A 122 17.03 19.64 -36.42
C SER A 122 16.89 19.40 -37.92
N LEU A 123 17.90 19.77 -38.72
CA LEU A 123 17.91 19.55 -40.17
C LEU A 123 17.91 18.04 -40.50
N ALA A 124 18.67 17.26 -39.73
CA ALA A 124 18.68 15.81 -39.85
C ALA A 124 17.31 15.19 -39.50
N CYS A 125 16.60 15.73 -38.50
CA CYS A 125 15.24 15.32 -38.17
C CYS A 125 14.24 15.67 -39.29
N GLN A 126 14.38 16.84 -39.90
CA GLN A 126 13.55 17.25 -41.04
C GLN A 126 13.74 16.31 -42.22
N GLU A 127 14.98 16.03 -42.62
CA GLU A 127 15.30 15.10 -43.71
C GLU A 127 14.82 13.68 -43.39
N ALA A 128 15.04 13.20 -42.16
CA ALA A 128 14.55 11.90 -41.71
C ALA A 128 13.01 11.81 -41.75
N THR A 129 12.31 12.88 -41.37
CA THR A 129 10.85 12.96 -41.42
C THR A 129 10.36 12.91 -42.86
N GLU A 130 11.00 13.64 -43.79
CA GLU A 130 10.66 13.59 -45.21
C GLU A 130 10.87 12.19 -45.81
N ILE A 131 11.99 11.53 -45.46
CA ILE A 131 12.27 10.15 -45.86
C ILE A 131 11.18 9.20 -45.34
N ALA A 132 10.77 9.32 -44.08
CA ALA A 132 9.69 8.51 -43.51
C ALA A 132 8.33 8.76 -44.19
N LEU A 133 7.99 10.02 -44.46
CA LEU A 133 6.74 10.43 -45.09
C LEU A 133 6.67 10.12 -46.60
N SER A 134 7.81 9.87 -47.25
CA SER A 134 7.84 9.29 -48.60
C SER A 134 7.11 7.93 -48.68
N GLN A 135 6.95 7.25 -47.55
CA GLN A 135 6.19 6.01 -47.38
C GLN A 135 4.88 6.22 -46.59
N SER A 136 4.29 7.43 -46.67
CA SER A 136 3.06 7.84 -45.96
C SER A 136 1.90 6.85 -46.03
N ALA A 137 1.72 6.15 -47.16
CA ALA A 137 0.68 5.13 -47.33
C ALA A 137 0.84 3.90 -46.39
N ARG A 138 2.01 3.71 -45.78
CA ARG A 138 2.32 2.60 -44.87
C ARG A 138 2.32 3.01 -43.40
N VAL A 139 2.27 4.32 -43.11
CA VAL A 139 2.31 4.85 -41.74
C VAL A 139 0.96 4.59 -41.07
N VAL A 140 0.96 3.71 -40.06
CA VAL A 140 -0.25 3.35 -39.30
C VAL A 140 -0.25 3.99 -37.91
N GLU A 141 0.91 4.23 -37.34
CA GLU A 141 1.06 4.88 -36.04
C GLU A 141 2.14 5.95 -36.09
N MET A 142 1.93 7.04 -35.35
CA MET A 142 2.91 8.09 -35.19
C MET A 142 3.00 8.53 -33.72
N ARG A 143 4.24 8.62 -33.21
CA ARG A 143 4.56 8.99 -31.84
C ARG A 143 5.58 10.13 -31.83
N LEU A 144 5.10 11.34 -31.56
CA LEU A 144 5.91 12.55 -31.51
C LEU A 144 5.99 13.02 -30.05
N GLU A 145 7.18 13.02 -29.47
CA GLU A 145 7.46 13.39 -28.09
C GLU A 145 8.59 14.45 -28.07
N GLU A 146 8.35 15.62 -27.47
CA GLU A 146 9.30 16.73 -27.44
C GLU A 146 9.54 17.21 -25.99
N LEU A 147 10.76 16.97 -25.50
CA LEU A 147 11.14 17.10 -24.07
C LEU A 147 11.78 18.46 -23.68
N THR A 148 12.21 19.31 -24.63
CA THR A 148 13.10 20.47 -24.35
C THR A 148 12.65 21.83 -24.91
N ALA A 149 13.19 22.91 -24.31
CA ALA A 149 12.82 24.33 -24.46
C ALA A 149 13.08 24.95 -25.87
N PRO A 150 12.49 26.13 -26.19
CA PRO A 150 12.05 26.55 -27.53
C PRO A 150 13.15 27.15 -28.44
N LYS A 151 14.40 26.69 -28.35
CA LYS A 151 15.51 27.23 -29.17
C LYS A 151 15.79 26.44 -30.46
N SER A 152 15.06 25.37 -30.74
CA SER A 152 15.13 24.59 -31.97
C SER A 152 13.80 24.64 -32.72
N ASP A 153 13.84 24.66 -34.06
CA ASP A 153 12.65 24.46 -34.89
C ASP A 153 11.94 23.18 -34.43
N SER A 154 10.64 23.28 -34.12
CA SER A 154 9.88 22.18 -33.58
C SER A 154 9.80 21.04 -34.59
N VAL A 155 10.14 19.82 -34.16
CA VAL A 155 10.00 18.60 -34.98
C VAL A 155 8.52 18.38 -35.33
N ILE A 156 7.62 18.76 -34.45
CA ILE A 156 6.17 18.64 -34.64
C ILE A 156 5.66 19.69 -35.64
N GLU A 157 6.18 20.91 -35.64
CA GLU A 157 5.86 21.95 -36.64
C GLU A 157 6.35 21.52 -38.03
N THR A 158 7.59 21.03 -38.09
CA THR A 158 8.17 20.48 -39.32
C THR A 158 7.33 19.32 -39.84
N PHE A 159 6.98 18.37 -38.97
CA PHE A 159 6.11 17.26 -39.32
C PHE A 159 4.74 17.72 -39.79
N THR A 160 4.06 18.59 -39.04
CA THR A 160 2.71 19.04 -39.38
C THR A 160 2.70 19.74 -40.73
N SER A 161 3.73 20.52 -41.06
CA SER A 161 3.89 21.13 -42.39
C SER A 161 4.04 20.07 -43.51
N LEU A 162 4.84 19.03 -43.29
CA LEU A 162 5.08 17.94 -44.25
C LEU A 162 3.91 16.95 -44.38
N ALA A 163 3.13 16.77 -43.32
CA ALA A 163 1.93 15.93 -43.30
C ALA A 163 0.75 16.58 -44.04
N ILE A 164 0.78 17.91 -44.23
CA ILE A 164 -0.16 18.60 -45.09
C ILE A 164 0.10 18.24 -46.56
N SER A 165 1.37 18.11 -46.97
CA SER A 165 1.75 17.78 -48.35
C SER A 165 1.68 16.28 -48.68
N HIS A 166 1.74 15.40 -47.67
CA HIS A 166 1.67 13.94 -47.85
C HIS A 166 0.43 13.34 -47.15
N PRO A 167 -0.57 12.81 -47.89
CA PRO A 167 -1.79 12.28 -47.27
C PRO A 167 -1.52 10.97 -46.50
N LEU A 168 -1.73 11.03 -45.18
CA LEU A 168 -1.56 9.92 -44.24
C LEU A 168 -2.78 8.98 -44.24
N SER A 169 -3.11 8.42 -45.40
CA SER A 169 -4.33 7.64 -45.64
C SER A 169 -4.47 6.35 -44.82
N SER A 170 -3.36 5.80 -44.32
CA SER A 170 -3.33 4.59 -43.47
C SER A 170 -3.17 4.89 -41.98
N LEU A 171 -3.07 6.15 -41.57
CA LEU A 171 -2.83 6.51 -40.17
C LEU A 171 -4.05 6.16 -39.31
N GLU A 172 -3.84 5.30 -38.32
CA GLU A 172 -4.85 4.86 -37.36
C GLU A 172 -4.62 5.44 -35.97
N ARG A 173 -3.36 5.74 -35.61
CA ARG A 173 -2.96 6.15 -34.27
C ARG A 173 -2.00 7.34 -34.30
N LEU A 174 -2.34 8.42 -33.59
CA LEU A 174 -1.51 9.61 -33.45
C LEU A 174 -1.32 9.94 -31.97
N LYS A 175 -0.06 9.97 -31.52
CA LYS A 175 0.35 10.43 -30.19
C LYS A 175 1.28 11.63 -30.35
N VAL A 176 0.94 12.75 -29.72
CA VAL A 176 1.76 13.96 -29.69
C VAL A 176 1.90 14.42 -28.24
N THR A 177 3.13 14.65 -27.79
CA THR A 177 3.45 14.99 -26.40
C THR A 177 4.48 16.12 -26.38
N TYR A 178 4.11 17.24 -25.77
CA TYR A 178 4.99 18.35 -25.45
C TYR A 178 5.24 18.43 -23.94
N HIS A 179 6.49 18.53 -23.51
CA HIS A 179 6.78 18.67 -22.07
C HIS A 179 6.98 20.13 -21.65
N THR A 180 7.64 20.95 -22.48
CA THR A 180 8.03 22.33 -22.12
C THR A 180 7.32 23.43 -22.90
N ASN A 181 6.78 23.13 -24.09
CA ASN A 181 6.11 24.09 -24.98
C ASN A 181 4.69 23.60 -25.33
N TRP A 182 4.04 24.18 -26.34
CA TRP A 182 2.71 23.77 -26.78
C TRP A 182 2.50 24.03 -28.28
N CYS A 183 1.54 23.34 -28.91
CA CYS A 183 1.16 23.57 -30.31
C CYS A 183 -0.34 23.37 -30.57
N VAL A 184 -0.84 24.00 -31.65
CA VAL A 184 -2.15 23.69 -32.24
C VAL A 184 -1.95 22.87 -33.50
N LEU A 185 -2.55 21.69 -33.58
CA LEU A 185 -2.43 20.84 -34.77
C LEU A 185 -3.27 21.42 -35.92
N PRO A 186 -2.77 21.42 -37.18
CA PRO A 186 -3.51 21.97 -38.30
C PRO A 186 -4.69 21.06 -38.69
N SER A 187 -5.83 21.64 -39.09
CA SER A 187 -7.05 20.90 -39.42
C SER A 187 -6.87 19.97 -40.64
N GLN A 188 -5.98 20.34 -41.56
CA GLN A 188 -5.64 19.56 -42.75
C GLN A 188 -5.05 18.18 -42.40
N LEU A 189 -4.33 18.06 -41.28
CA LEU A 189 -3.77 16.78 -40.82
C LEU A 189 -4.87 15.73 -40.62
N PHE A 190 -5.99 16.15 -40.02
CA PHE A 190 -7.13 15.27 -39.75
C PHE A 190 -7.92 14.95 -41.03
N ARG A 191 -8.01 15.90 -41.98
CA ARG A 191 -8.61 15.64 -43.29
C ARG A 191 -7.79 14.65 -44.12
N ASN A 192 -6.47 14.70 -43.99
CA ASN A 192 -5.53 13.81 -44.67
C ASN A 192 -5.44 12.41 -44.03
N SER A 193 -6.07 12.20 -42.86
CA SER A 193 -5.98 10.98 -42.06
C SER A 193 -7.36 10.33 -41.80
N PRO A 194 -8.08 9.87 -42.84
CA PRO A 194 -9.47 9.42 -42.72
C PRO A 194 -9.65 8.14 -41.88
N ARG A 195 -8.58 7.37 -41.65
CA ARG A 195 -8.59 6.13 -40.85
C ARG A 195 -8.21 6.34 -39.39
N LEU A 196 -7.99 7.59 -38.96
CA LEU A 196 -7.57 7.88 -37.60
C LEU A 196 -8.62 7.41 -36.59
N GLN A 197 -8.20 6.55 -35.65
CA GLN A 197 -9.05 5.92 -34.64
C GLN A 197 -8.63 6.26 -33.22
N ARG A 198 -7.32 6.46 -32.96
CA ARG A 198 -6.82 6.82 -31.63
C ARG A 198 -6.01 8.10 -31.69
N LEU A 199 -6.34 9.03 -30.79
CA LEU A 199 -5.70 10.32 -30.68
C LEU A 199 -5.29 10.57 -29.22
N GLN A 200 -4.00 10.80 -29.00
CA GLN A 200 -3.42 11.13 -27.69
C GLN A 200 -2.64 12.43 -27.79
N LEU A 201 -3.05 13.44 -27.04
CA LEU A 201 -2.52 14.81 -27.12
C LEU A 201 -2.17 15.29 -25.71
N PHE A 202 -0.90 15.60 -25.48
CA PHE A 202 -0.41 16.17 -24.21
C PHE A 202 0.26 17.52 -24.50
N ARG A 203 -0.25 18.58 -23.87
CA ARG A 203 0.06 20.00 -24.14
C ARG A 203 -0.09 20.38 -25.62
N CYS A 204 -1.01 19.72 -26.33
CA CYS A 204 -1.36 19.96 -27.74
C CYS A 204 -2.85 20.21 -27.87
N SER A 205 -3.24 21.20 -28.67
CA SER A 205 -4.65 21.53 -28.91
C SER A 205 -5.11 21.10 -30.30
N LEU A 206 -6.38 20.74 -30.38
CA LEU A 206 -7.10 20.71 -31.65
C LEU A 206 -7.37 22.15 -32.12
N PRO A 207 -7.50 22.39 -33.44
CA PRO A 207 -7.93 23.68 -33.96
C PRO A 207 -9.45 23.77 -33.79
N TRP A 208 -9.84 24.19 -32.59
CA TRP A 208 -11.23 24.33 -32.19
C TRP A 208 -11.97 25.31 -33.13
N GLY A 209 -13.21 24.98 -33.49
CA GLY A 209 -14.04 25.78 -34.40
C GLY A 209 -13.90 25.48 -35.89
N GLU A 210 -12.93 24.67 -36.31
CA GLU A 210 -12.86 24.16 -37.69
C GLU A 210 -13.62 22.83 -37.86
N ALA A 211 -14.16 22.57 -39.06
CA ALA A 211 -14.78 21.28 -39.36
C ALA A 211 -13.70 20.18 -39.44
N LEU A 212 -13.62 19.37 -38.38
CA LEU A 212 -12.70 18.25 -38.24
C LEU A 212 -13.36 16.92 -38.61
N SER A 213 -12.67 16.10 -39.41
CA SER A 213 -13.15 14.76 -39.81
C SER A 213 -12.83 13.71 -38.73
N LEU A 214 -13.48 13.80 -37.57
CA LEU A 214 -13.20 12.96 -36.40
C LEU A 214 -14.17 11.77 -36.23
N ALA A 215 -14.97 11.48 -37.26
CA ALA A 215 -16.05 10.49 -37.19
C ALA A 215 -15.59 9.03 -36.90
N ASN A 216 -14.32 8.71 -37.15
CA ASN A 216 -13.74 7.39 -36.91
C ASN A 216 -12.98 7.26 -35.59
N ILE A 217 -12.86 8.34 -34.82
CA ILE A 217 -12.19 8.31 -33.52
C ILE A 217 -12.96 7.42 -32.55
N THR A 218 -12.25 6.47 -31.96
CA THR A 218 -12.72 5.52 -30.94
C THR A 218 -12.04 5.73 -29.60
N TYR A 219 -10.86 6.35 -29.57
CA TYR A 219 -10.07 6.64 -28.37
C TYR A 219 -9.57 8.09 -28.45
N LEU A 220 -9.90 8.90 -27.45
CA LEU A 220 -9.42 10.26 -27.27
C LEU A 220 -8.82 10.42 -25.88
N ASP A 221 -7.59 10.91 -25.82
CA ASP A 221 -6.86 11.25 -24.60
C ASP A 221 -6.26 12.64 -24.77
N LEU A 222 -6.78 13.59 -24.02
CA LEU A 222 -6.47 15.01 -24.14
C LEU A 222 -5.97 15.54 -22.81
N SER A 223 -4.82 16.19 -22.82
CA SER A 223 -4.25 16.88 -21.66
C SER A 223 -3.73 18.26 -22.06
N VAL A 224 -4.36 19.33 -21.57
CA VAL A 224 -4.10 20.72 -22.00
C VAL A 224 -3.97 21.64 -20.77
N ASP A 225 -2.85 21.52 -20.07
CA ASP A 225 -2.53 22.34 -18.89
C ASP A 225 -2.19 23.83 -19.19
N VAL A 226 -2.41 24.30 -20.43
CA VAL A 226 -2.13 25.66 -20.87
C VAL A 226 -3.44 26.40 -21.12
N TYR A 227 -3.76 27.38 -20.27
CA TYR A 227 -4.99 28.19 -20.36
C TYR A 227 -5.27 28.77 -21.75
N ALA A 228 -4.24 29.21 -22.48
CA ALA A 228 -4.39 29.81 -23.81
C ALA A 228 -4.85 28.80 -24.90
N LEU A 229 -4.74 27.50 -24.63
CA LEU A 229 -5.10 26.41 -25.54
C LEU A 229 -6.35 25.64 -25.11
N MET A 230 -6.88 25.91 -23.93
CA MET A 230 -8.05 25.19 -23.44
C MET A 230 -9.24 25.46 -24.36
N PRO A 231 -9.96 24.42 -24.82
CA PRO A 231 -11.20 24.61 -25.57
C PRO A 231 -12.22 25.34 -24.70
N THR A 232 -13.06 26.19 -25.29
CA THR A 232 -14.31 26.54 -24.62
C THR A 232 -15.19 25.30 -24.46
N ALA A 233 -16.08 25.30 -23.47
CA ALA A 233 -17.00 24.19 -23.25
C ALA A 233 -17.85 23.87 -24.52
N SER A 234 -18.25 24.88 -25.30
CA SER A 234 -18.97 24.65 -26.57
C SER A 234 -18.11 23.93 -27.60
N GLU A 235 -16.85 24.37 -27.77
CA GLU A 235 -15.94 23.79 -28.75
C GLU A 235 -15.61 22.33 -28.43
N LEU A 236 -15.41 22.00 -27.15
CA LEU A 236 -15.21 20.62 -26.72
C LEU A 236 -16.43 19.75 -27.02
N LEU A 237 -17.64 20.25 -26.71
CA LEU A 237 -18.88 19.53 -26.98
C LEU A 237 -19.13 19.34 -28.49
N ASP A 238 -18.82 20.34 -29.32
CA ASP A 238 -18.92 20.26 -30.78
C ASP A 238 -17.93 19.24 -31.37
N ALA A 239 -16.70 19.19 -30.86
CA ALA A 239 -15.71 18.21 -31.26
C ALA A 239 -16.13 16.78 -30.88
N LEU A 240 -16.63 16.58 -29.65
CA LEU A 240 -17.11 15.27 -29.19
C LEU A 240 -18.38 14.82 -29.93
N ALA A 241 -19.29 15.75 -30.27
CA ALA A 241 -20.45 15.46 -31.11
C ALA A 241 -20.06 14.95 -32.50
N SER A 242 -18.88 15.31 -32.98
CA SER A 242 -18.31 14.84 -34.25
C SER A 242 -17.63 13.45 -34.15
N MET A 243 -17.67 12.79 -32.98
CA MET A 243 -17.06 11.48 -32.70
C MET A 243 -18.10 10.43 -32.24
N PRO A 244 -19.06 10.03 -33.09
CA PRO A 244 -20.13 9.12 -32.68
C PRO A 244 -19.67 7.70 -32.31
N LYS A 245 -18.47 7.29 -32.74
CA LYS A 245 -17.89 5.96 -32.46
C LYS A 245 -16.97 5.94 -31.24
N LEU A 246 -16.90 7.03 -30.47
CA LEU A 246 -16.01 7.16 -29.34
C LEU A 246 -16.33 6.12 -28.25
N ARG A 247 -15.35 5.30 -27.89
CA ARG A 247 -15.42 4.25 -26.85
C ARG A 247 -14.66 4.65 -25.60
N THR A 248 -13.53 5.34 -25.75
CA THR A 248 -12.68 5.76 -24.63
C THR A 248 -12.43 7.25 -24.70
N LEU A 249 -12.78 7.97 -23.63
CA LEU A 249 -12.52 9.39 -23.46
C LEU A 249 -11.72 9.62 -22.18
N ILE A 250 -10.57 10.27 -22.29
CA ILE A 250 -9.71 10.68 -21.18
C ILE A 250 -9.45 12.18 -21.31
N LEU A 251 -9.81 12.96 -20.30
CA LEU A 251 -9.58 14.41 -20.23
C LEU A 251 -8.77 14.70 -18.97
N ASN A 252 -7.61 15.34 -19.11
CA ASN A 252 -6.75 15.77 -18.01
C ASN A 252 -6.50 17.28 -18.10
N ASP A 253 -6.88 18.07 -17.10
CA ASP A 253 -6.72 19.53 -17.08
C ASP A 253 -7.21 20.15 -18.41
N SER A 254 -8.36 19.71 -18.92
CA SER A 254 -8.83 19.99 -20.29
C SER A 254 -10.32 20.34 -20.34
N VAL A 255 -11.00 20.29 -19.20
CA VAL A 255 -12.41 20.61 -19.07
C VAL A 255 -12.51 22.09 -18.74
N ALA A 256 -12.94 22.92 -19.68
CA ALA A 256 -13.05 24.35 -19.40
C ALA A 256 -14.09 24.65 -18.33
N SER A 257 -13.62 25.19 -17.20
CA SER A 257 -14.45 25.82 -16.18
C SER A 257 -15.03 27.12 -16.76
N SER A 258 -16.30 27.12 -17.18
CA SER A 258 -17.03 28.35 -17.48
C SER A 258 -18.27 28.45 -16.60
N PRO A 259 -18.43 29.52 -15.80
CA PRO A 259 -19.54 29.68 -14.87
C PRO A 259 -20.93 29.86 -15.52
N ASN A 260 -21.02 29.81 -16.86
CA ASN A 260 -22.24 30.13 -17.61
C ASN A 260 -22.80 29.00 -18.49
N VAL A 261 -22.24 27.79 -18.49
CA VAL A 261 -22.89 26.65 -19.19
C VAL A 261 -23.96 26.04 -18.29
N SER A 262 -25.03 26.82 -18.12
CA SER A 262 -26.29 26.33 -17.58
C SER A 262 -26.90 25.32 -18.55
N ALA A 263 -26.84 24.04 -18.20
CA ALA A 263 -27.90 23.03 -18.28
C ALA A 263 -28.70 22.79 -19.59
N SER A 264 -28.35 23.39 -20.74
CA SER A 264 -29.26 23.41 -21.91
C SER A 264 -28.86 22.52 -23.08
N ARG A 265 -27.57 22.18 -23.25
CA ARG A 265 -27.12 21.30 -24.33
C ARG A 265 -26.65 19.96 -23.78
N LYS A 266 -27.34 18.90 -24.17
CA LYS A 266 -26.98 17.52 -23.85
C LYS A 266 -26.24 16.86 -25.00
N LEU A 267 -25.19 16.12 -24.70
CA LEU A 267 -24.35 15.40 -25.64
C LEU A 267 -24.51 13.88 -25.43
N ALA A 268 -25.06 13.19 -26.42
CA ALA A 268 -25.15 11.73 -26.39
C ALA A 268 -23.89 11.09 -26.99
N LEU A 269 -23.20 10.24 -26.22
CA LEU A 269 -22.06 9.44 -26.68
C LEU A 269 -22.42 7.94 -26.60
N PRO A 270 -23.17 7.40 -27.57
CA PRO A 270 -23.84 6.10 -27.43
C PRO A 270 -22.88 4.89 -27.37
N CYS A 271 -21.66 5.02 -27.91
CA CYS A 271 -20.66 3.95 -27.92
C CYS A 271 -19.63 4.06 -26.80
N LEU A 272 -19.78 5.02 -25.88
CA LEU A 272 -18.81 5.24 -24.82
C LEU A 272 -18.81 4.03 -23.87
N GLU A 273 -17.63 3.50 -23.60
CA GLU A 273 -17.38 2.37 -22.71
C GLU A 273 -16.51 2.79 -21.52
N PHE A 274 -15.66 3.81 -21.70
CA PHE A 274 -14.75 4.30 -20.67
C PHE A 274 -14.64 5.83 -20.68
N LEU A 275 -14.79 6.44 -19.50
CA LEU A 275 -14.64 7.87 -19.30
C LEU A 275 -13.68 8.13 -18.14
N SER A 276 -12.62 8.90 -18.36
CA SER A 276 -11.71 9.38 -17.32
C SER A 276 -11.65 10.90 -17.33
N LEU A 277 -11.96 11.55 -16.21
CA LEU A 277 -11.84 12.99 -16.02
C LEU A 277 -10.82 13.26 -14.92
N ASN A 278 -9.85 14.11 -15.18
CA ASN A 278 -8.86 14.55 -14.21
C ASN A 278 -8.79 16.07 -14.24
N ASP A 279 -9.57 16.74 -13.40
CA ASP A 279 -9.77 18.18 -13.45
C ASP A 279 -10.34 18.71 -12.12
N ASP A 280 -10.65 19.99 -12.03
CA ASP A 280 -11.32 20.56 -10.87
C ASP A 280 -12.77 20.03 -10.70
N VAL A 281 -13.28 20.10 -9.46
CA VAL A 281 -14.60 19.57 -9.08
C VAL A 281 -15.73 20.20 -9.88
N GLN A 282 -15.66 21.52 -10.12
CA GLN A 282 -16.69 22.27 -10.83
C GLN A 282 -16.70 21.88 -12.31
N ALA A 283 -15.52 21.82 -12.94
CA ALA A 283 -15.36 21.42 -14.33
C ALA A 283 -15.86 19.98 -14.56
N CYS A 284 -15.51 19.04 -13.69
CA CYS A 284 -16.02 17.68 -13.75
C CYS A 284 -17.56 17.62 -13.62
N ALA A 285 -18.14 18.37 -12.69
CA ALA A 285 -19.59 18.40 -12.49
C ALA A 285 -20.34 19.02 -13.69
N ASP A 286 -19.81 20.11 -14.26
CA ASP A 286 -20.38 20.78 -15.42
C ASP A 286 -20.34 19.87 -16.67
N PHE A 287 -19.22 19.17 -16.89
CA PHE A 287 -19.07 18.25 -18.02
C PHE A 287 -20.00 17.05 -17.89
N LEU A 288 -20.06 16.40 -16.72
CA LEU A 288 -20.98 15.30 -16.46
C LEU A 288 -22.45 15.73 -16.61
N GLY A 289 -22.79 16.97 -16.25
CA GLY A 289 -24.13 17.52 -16.44
C GLY A 289 -24.54 17.69 -17.91
N CYS A 290 -23.57 17.86 -18.81
CA CYS A 290 -23.81 17.97 -20.25
C CYS A 290 -23.86 16.62 -20.97
N LEU A 291 -23.45 15.53 -20.31
CA LEU A 291 -23.28 14.23 -20.94
C LEU A 291 -24.50 13.31 -20.75
N GLU A 292 -25.04 12.78 -21.84
CA GLU A 292 -25.92 11.60 -21.85
C GLU A 292 -25.06 10.37 -22.14
N ALA A 293 -24.34 9.90 -21.11
CA ALA A 293 -23.52 8.70 -21.19
C ALA A 293 -24.40 7.44 -21.12
N PRO A 294 -24.03 6.35 -21.83
CA PRO A 294 -24.58 5.03 -21.57
C PRO A 294 -24.36 4.66 -20.09
N PRO A 295 -25.33 4.01 -19.45
CA PRO A 295 -25.24 3.67 -18.01
C PRO A 295 -24.11 2.69 -17.68
N ASP A 296 -23.57 2.00 -18.69
CA ASP A 296 -22.58 0.92 -18.54
C ASP A 296 -21.12 1.41 -18.62
N VAL A 297 -20.88 2.72 -18.80
CA VAL A 297 -19.54 3.32 -18.91
C VAL A 297 -18.71 3.08 -17.62
N ASP A 298 -17.44 2.65 -17.74
CA ASP A 298 -16.46 2.68 -16.64
C ASP A 298 -16.01 4.13 -16.43
N LEU A 299 -16.48 4.76 -15.35
CA LEU A 299 -16.19 6.14 -15.02
C LEU A 299 -15.02 6.22 -14.03
N ARG A 300 -14.00 7.00 -14.36
CA ARG A 300 -12.90 7.38 -13.47
C ARG A 300 -12.87 8.89 -13.32
N LEU A 301 -12.94 9.40 -12.10
CA LEU A 301 -12.76 10.81 -11.78
C LEU A 301 -11.50 10.96 -10.95
N TYR A 302 -10.71 11.99 -11.23
CA TYR A 302 -9.55 12.42 -10.48
C TYR A 302 -9.76 13.91 -10.22
N LEU A 303 -10.19 14.26 -9.01
CA LEU A 303 -10.63 15.60 -8.68
C LEU A 303 -9.46 16.37 -8.06
N ILE A 304 -8.98 17.42 -8.73
CA ILE A 304 -7.88 18.27 -8.25
C ILE A 304 -8.48 19.51 -7.55
N GLN A 305 -7.93 19.95 -6.41
CA GLN A 305 -8.42 21.12 -5.69
C GLN A 305 -7.62 22.38 -6.05
N ILE A 306 -8.28 23.38 -6.64
CA ILE A 306 -7.77 24.76 -6.79
C ILE A 306 -8.58 25.63 -5.80
N ALA A 307 -7.90 26.24 -4.83
CA ALA A 307 -8.48 26.84 -3.63
C ALA A 307 -9.57 27.91 -3.87
N TYR A 308 -10.78 27.76 -3.28
CA TYR A 308 -11.61 28.78 -2.59
C TYR A 308 -12.76 28.12 -1.77
N PRO A 309 -13.03 28.51 -0.50
CA PRO A 309 -13.94 27.75 0.39
C PRO A 309 -15.45 27.88 0.11
N SER A 310 -15.92 28.95 -0.56
CA SER A 310 -17.35 29.27 -0.66
C SER A 310 -18.06 28.59 -1.84
N ASP A 311 -17.36 28.41 -2.97
CA ASP A 311 -17.94 27.80 -4.17
C ASP A 311 -17.92 26.27 -4.12
N PHE A 312 -17.03 25.70 -3.30
CA PHE A 312 -16.83 24.26 -3.14
C PHE A 312 -18.12 23.50 -2.77
N MET A 313 -18.89 24.00 -1.78
CA MET A 313 -20.11 23.32 -1.30
C MET A 313 -21.19 23.18 -2.38
N GLN A 314 -21.28 24.15 -3.30
CA GLN A 314 -22.25 24.11 -4.41
C GLN A 314 -21.78 23.15 -5.51
N SER A 315 -20.50 23.21 -5.88
CA SER A 315 -19.89 22.31 -6.86
C SER A 315 -19.96 20.85 -6.42
N GLU A 316 -19.69 20.58 -5.14
CA GLU A 316 -19.75 19.25 -4.53
C GLU A 316 -21.17 18.68 -4.54
N SER A 317 -22.16 19.47 -4.11
CA SER A 317 -23.58 19.06 -4.11
C SER A 317 -24.06 18.68 -5.51
N ARG A 318 -23.61 19.42 -6.52
CA ARG A 318 -23.94 19.15 -7.93
C ARG A 318 -23.23 17.91 -8.47
N LEU A 319 -21.96 17.69 -8.12
CA LEU A 319 -21.25 16.46 -8.45
C LEU A 319 -21.93 15.25 -7.81
N ILE A 320 -22.34 15.35 -6.55
CA ILE A 320 -23.09 14.32 -5.82
C ILE A 320 -24.40 14.00 -6.54
N GLU A 321 -25.20 15.00 -6.91
CA GLU A 321 -26.45 14.81 -7.63
C GLU A 321 -26.22 14.08 -8.97
N MET A 322 -25.13 14.41 -9.68
CA MET A 322 -24.78 13.76 -10.94
C MET A 322 -24.32 12.32 -10.78
N LEU A 323 -23.48 12.04 -9.79
CA LEU A 323 -23.09 10.68 -9.44
C LEU A 323 -24.29 9.85 -8.99
N GLN A 324 -25.23 10.45 -8.25
CA GLN A 324 -26.47 9.79 -7.84
C GLN A 324 -27.35 9.42 -9.02
N LYS A 325 -27.56 10.35 -9.95
CA LYS A 325 -28.31 10.10 -11.18
C LYS A 325 -27.67 8.98 -11.99
N TYR A 326 -26.35 9.04 -12.18
CA TYR A 326 -25.58 8.04 -12.91
C TYR A 326 -25.68 6.64 -12.28
N CYS A 327 -25.45 6.54 -10.97
CA CYS A 327 -25.57 5.28 -10.22
C CYS A 327 -27.00 4.74 -10.21
N GLY A 328 -28.00 5.63 -10.07
CA GLY A 328 -29.42 5.26 -10.05
C GLY A 328 -29.94 4.74 -11.39
N GLU A 329 -29.55 5.35 -12.51
CA GLU A 329 -29.88 4.86 -13.86
C GLU A 329 -29.22 3.50 -14.14
N ARG A 330 -27.96 3.32 -13.74
CA ARG A 330 -27.24 2.03 -13.83
C ARG A 330 -27.90 0.94 -12.98
N CYS A 331 -28.27 1.24 -11.74
CA CYS A 331 -28.96 0.27 -10.85
C CYS A 331 -30.34 -0.13 -11.38
N LYS A 332 -31.09 0.78 -12.01
CA LYS A 332 -32.38 0.45 -12.65
C LYS A 332 -32.21 -0.55 -13.81
N ARG A 333 -31.08 -0.48 -14.54
CA ARG A 333 -30.77 -1.38 -15.67
C ARG A 333 -30.16 -2.71 -15.23
N ALA A 334 -29.28 -2.72 -14.22
CA ALA A 334 -28.72 -3.94 -13.65
C ALA A 334 -29.80 -4.87 -13.03
N ARG A 335 -30.94 -4.32 -12.59
CA ARG A 335 -32.11 -5.15 -12.22
C ARG A 335 -32.70 -5.96 -13.38
N SER A 336 -32.34 -5.63 -14.63
CA SER A 336 -32.80 -6.31 -15.85
C SER A 336 -31.74 -7.16 -16.55
N SER A 337 -30.45 -7.01 -16.23
CA SER A 337 -29.35 -7.88 -16.67
C SER A 337 -28.54 -8.36 -15.46
N LEU A 338 -28.45 -9.68 -15.27
CA LEU A 338 -27.80 -10.32 -14.10
C LEU A 338 -26.28 -10.06 -13.96
N GLU A 339 -25.68 -9.26 -14.85
CA GLU A 339 -24.25 -9.02 -14.93
C GLU A 339 -23.99 -7.50 -14.95
N ASP A 340 -22.89 -7.06 -14.32
CA ASP A 340 -22.25 -5.73 -14.47
C ASP A 340 -22.44 -4.64 -13.39
N LEU A 341 -22.22 -5.00 -12.13
CA LEU A 341 -21.79 -4.01 -11.13
C LEU A 341 -20.78 -4.61 -10.15
N THR A 342 -19.48 -4.47 -10.43
CA THR A 342 -18.43 -5.24 -9.72
C THR A 342 -17.36 -4.44 -8.98
N SER A 343 -17.31 -3.09 -9.03
CA SER A 343 -16.43 -2.32 -8.12
C SER A 343 -16.74 -0.82 -8.01
N LEU A 344 -16.82 -0.29 -6.78
CA LEU A 344 -16.63 1.15 -6.46
C LEU A 344 -15.23 1.33 -5.85
N THR A 345 -14.41 2.25 -6.34
CA THR A 345 -13.14 2.62 -5.66
C THR A 345 -13.08 4.12 -5.41
N ILE A 346 -12.98 4.55 -4.15
CA ILE A 346 -12.74 5.95 -3.80
C ILE A 346 -11.36 6.04 -3.16
N GLY A 347 -10.47 6.92 -3.62
CA GLY A 347 -9.22 7.13 -2.92
C GLY A 347 -8.47 8.42 -3.25
N GLN A 348 -7.31 8.67 -2.66
CA GLN A 348 -6.52 9.89 -2.91
C GLN A 348 -5.31 9.60 -3.81
N THR A 349 -4.93 10.56 -4.66
CA THR A 349 -3.75 10.48 -5.52
C THR A 349 -2.57 11.23 -4.89
N THR A 350 -1.35 11.00 -5.42
CA THR A 350 -0.11 11.70 -5.00
C THR A 350 -0.12 13.22 -5.25
N ARG A 351 -1.20 13.78 -5.81
CA ARG A 351 -1.39 15.22 -6.13
C ARG A 351 -2.67 15.76 -5.49
N ASP A 352 -2.79 15.69 -4.16
CA ASP A 352 -3.84 16.35 -3.36
C ASP A 352 -5.31 16.18 -3.82
N GLY A 353 -5.62 15.10 -4.56
CA GLY A 353 -6.91 14.95 -5.26
C GLY A 353 -7.63 13.62 -5.02
N VAL A 354 -8.96 13.60 -5.23
CA VAL A 354 -9.83 12.41 -5.03
C VAL A 354 -10.02 11.63 -6.32
N ARG A 355 -9.63 10.37 -6.32
CA ARG A 355 -9.95 9.35 -7.31
C ARG A 355 -11.29 8.67 -7.00
N ILE A 356 -12.24 8.68 -7.93
CA ILE A 356 -13.49 7.90 -7.87
C ILE A 356 -13.52 6.97 -9.08
N ARG A 357 -13.80 5.69 -8.89
CA ARG A 357 -13.97 4.71 -9.97
C ARG A 357 -15.28 3.96 -9.84
N LEU A 358 -16.07 3.95 -10.90
CA LEU A 358 -17.35 3.25 -11.03
C LEU A 358 -17.30 2.38 -12.30
N GLY A 359 -17.07 1.07 -12.16
CA GLY A 359 -16.96 0.18 -13.32
C GLY A 359 -16.77 -1.29 -12.98
N SER A 360 -16.65 -2.13 -14.01
CA SER A 360 -16.42 -3.57 -13.83
C SER A 360 -14.94 -3.88 -13.56
N SER A 361 -14.67 -4.81 -12.64
CA SER A 361 -13.31 -5.15 -12.16
C SER A 361 -12.42 -5.88 -13.18
N LEU A 362 -12.83 -5.94 -14.45
CA LEU A 362 -12.29 -6.80 -15.51
C LEU A 362 -10.87 -6.46 -16.01
N HIS A 363 -10.17 -5.48 -15.43
CA HIS A 363 -8.85 -5.06 -15.95
C HIS A 363 -7.65 -5.17 -15.00
N ARG A 364 -7.77 -5.77 -13.80
CA ARG A 364 -6.58 -5.97 -12.94
C ARG A 364 -6.39 -7.31 -12.23
N LEU A 365 -7.17 -8.35 -12.54
CA LEU A 365 -6.97 -9.67 -11.92
C LEU A 365 -6.94 -10.78 -12.98
N ARG A 366 -5.76 -11.01 -13.57
CA ARG A 366 -5.36 -12.38 -13.90
C ARG A 366 -4.63 -12.95 -12.69
N THR A 367 -5.39 -13.39 -11.70
CA THR A 367 -5.10 -14.52 -10.80
C THR A 367 -6.35 -14.75 -9.94
N HIS A 368 -6.92 -15.95 -10.12
CA HIS A 368 -8.03 -16.53 -9.34
C HIS A 368 -9.41 -15.86 -9.41
N THR A 369 -10.15 -16.15 -10.47
CA THR A 369 -11.61 -16.21 -10.41
C THR A 369 -12.03 -17.50 -9.68
N HIS A 370 -12.50 -17.38 -8.44
CA HIS A 370 -13.40 -18.39 -7.88
C HIS A 370 -14.82 -18.02 -8.31
N VAL A 371 -15.37 -18.81 -9.23
CA VAL A 371 -16.81 -18.85 -9.52
C VAL A 371 -17.46 -19.56 -8.32
N ASP A 372 -18.34 -18.88 -7.61
CA ASP A 372 -19.21 -19.52 -6.62
C ASP A 372 -20.54 -19.80 -7.33
N GLU A 373 -20.74 -21.04 -7.76
CA GLU A 373 -21.89 -21.46 -8.58
C GLU A 373 -23.20 -21.58 -7.76
N GLN A 374 -23.23 -21.20 -6.48
CA GLN A 374 -24.38 -21.48 -5.60
C GLN A 374 -25.36 -20.31 -5.36
N GLU A 375 -24.96 -19.05 -5.52
CA GLU A 375 -25.85 -17.91 -5.26
C GLU A 375 -26.14 -17.12 -6.55
N ASN A 376 -27.26 -17.42 -7.20
CA ASN A 376 -27.73 -16.77 -8.43
C ASN A 376 -28.24 -15.32 -8.18
N ARG A 377 -27.48 -14.49 -7.45
CA ARG A 377 -27.80 -13.12 -7.04
C ARG A 377 -26.63 -12.15 -7.34
N PRO A 378 -26.90 -10.89 -7.73
CA PRO A 378 -25.83 -9.91 -7.91
C PRO A 378 -25.14 -9.60 -6.57
N HIS A 379 -23.81 -9.46 -6.61
CA HIS A 379 -22.98 -9.13 -5.46
C HIS A 379 -22.10 -7.93 -5.76
N TYR A 380 -21.90 -7.05 -4.78
CA TYR A 380 -21.13 -5.83 -4.94
C TYR A 380 -19.79 -5.90 -4.19
N ASP A 381 -18.70 -5.48 -4.84
CA ASP A 381 -17.41 -5.22 -4.17
C ASP A 381 -17.18 -3.70 -4.06
N PHE A 382 -16.74 -3.25 -2.90
CA PHE A 382 -16.50 -1.85 -2.58
C PHE A 382 -15.06 -1.69 -2.09
N THR A 383 -14.35 -0.68 -2.57
CA THR A 383 -13.00 -0.32 -2.11
C THR A 383 -12.98 1.18 -1.77
N ILE A 384 -12.47 1.53 -0.60
CA ILE A 384 -12.23 2.90 -0.17
C ILE A 384 -10.76 2.98 0.22
N HIS A 385 -10.00 3.99 -0.18
CA HIS A 385 -8.55 4.06 0.04
C HIS A 385 -8.05 5.50 0.20
N CYS A 386 -7.83 6.01 1.41
CA CYS A 386 -7.47 7.40 1.68
C CYS A 386 -6.00 7.58 2.14
N PRO A 387 -5.02 7.75 1.23
CA PRO A 387 -3.64 7.99 1.63
C PRO A 387 -3.39 9.40 2.18
N THR A 388 -2.83 9.49 3.41
CA THR A 388 -2.17 10.65 4.08
C THR A 388 -3.01 11.80 4.71
N GLU A 389 -2.39 12.44 5.72
CA GLU A 389 -2.87 13.50 6.65
C GLU A 389 -3.15 14.87 5.98
N LEU A 390 -4.26 15.01 5.26
CA LEU A 390 -4.76 16.34 4.87
C LEU A 390 -6.10 16.62 5.56
N GLU A 391 -6.05 17.45 6.60
CA GLU A 391 -7.18 17.92 7.44
C GLU A 391 -8.39 18.47 6.65
N PHE A 392 -8.22 18.80 5.36
CA PHE A 392 -9.20 19.51 4.56
C PHE A 392 -10.20 18.61 3.80
N LEU A 393 -9.86 17.35 3.50
CA LEU A 393 -10.80 16.37 2.93
C LEU A 393 -11.51 15.51 3.99
N ASP A 394 -11.13 15.70 5.25
CA ASP A 394 -11.56 14.98 6.45
C ASP A 394 -12.99 15.32 6.91
N ARG A 395 -13.77 16.05 6.09
CA ARG A 395 -15.19 16.37 6.37
C ARG A 395 -16.18 15.72 5.40
N ASP A 396 -15.79 15.47 4.14
CA ASP A 396 -16.77 15.31 3.06
C ASP A 396 -16.69 13.96 2.32
N VAL A 397 -15.61 13.18 2.47
CA VAL A 397 -15.54 11.79 1.95
C VAL A 397 -16.70 10.91 2.45
N PRO A 398 -17.10 10.93 3.74
CA PRO A 398 -18.25 10.15 4.20
C PRO A 398 -19.58 10.56 3.57
N ARG A 399 -19.77 11.84 3.21
CA ARG A 399 -20.97 12.35 2.54
C ARG A 399 -21.03 11.87 1.10
N LEU A 400 -19.92 11.93 0.38
CA LEU A 400 -19.80 11.42 -0.97
C LEU A 400 -20.04 9.90 -1.01
N VAL A 401 -19.39 9.14 -0.11
CA VAL A 401 -19.61 7.69 0.04
C VAL A 401 -21.09 7.43 0.34
N GLN A 402 -21.70 8.13 1.31
CA GLN A 402 -23.11 7.95 1.67
C GLN A 402 -24.03 8.22 0.48
N ALA A 403 -23.81 9.33 -0.25
CA ALA A 403 -24.64 9.71 -1.36
C ALA A 403 -24.59 8.71 -2.51
N ILE A 404 -23.44 8.10 -2.77
CA ILE A 404 -23.26 7.03 -3.76
C ILE A 404 -23.87 5.71 -3.25
N CYS A 405 -23.57 5.33 -2.01
CA CYS A 405 -24.04 4.11 -1.36
C CYS A 405 -25.57 4.02 -1.29
N THR A 406 -26.28 5.13 -1.05
CA THR A 406 -27.75 5.15 -0.97
C THR A 406 -28.47 4.85 -2.30
N GLN A 407 -27.78 4.91 -3.43
CA GLN A 407 -28.37 4.59 -4.75
C GLN A 407 -28.35 3.09 -5.07
N PHE A 408 -27.52 2.31 -4.38
CA PHE A 408 -27.47 0.86 -4.57
C PHE A 408 -28.65 0.17 -3.89
N PRO A 409 -29.21 -0.92 -4.47
CA PRO A 409 -30.23 -1.70 -3.80
C PRO A 409 -29.70 -2.27 -2.45
N PRO A 410 -30.60 -2.62 -1.51
CA PRO A 410 -30.24 -3.17 -0.20
C PRO A 410 -29.79 -4.65 -0.28
N GLU A 411 -29.03 -4.99 -1.29
CA GLU A 411 -28.46 -6.33 -1.56
C GLU A 411 -27.09 -6.49 -0.89
N PRO A 412 -26.60 -7.74 -0.69
CA PRO A 412 -25.38 -8.01 0.06
C PRO A 412 -24.11 -7.47 -0.63
N ILE A 413 -23.32 -6.67 0.09
CA ILE A 413 -21.94 -6.35 -0.31
C ILE A 413 -21.08 -7.57 -0.01
N ARG A 414 -20.41 -8.15 -1.01
CA ARG A 414 -19.57 -9.34 -0.82
C ARG A 414 -18.25 -8.97 -0.16
N ASN A 415 -17.54 -7.97 -0.67
CA ASN A 415 -16.28 -7.54 -0.08
C ASN A 415 -16.23 -6.01 0.02
N LEU A 416 -15.94 -5.48 1.22
CA LEU A 416 -15.68 -4.08 1.48
C LEU A 416 -14.21 -3.90 1.87
N ARG A 417 -13.38 -3.41 0.95
CA ARG A 417 -12.01 -2.97 1.24
C ARG A 417 -11.98 -1.52 1.72
N ALA A 418 -11.24 -1.23 2.78
CA ALA A 418 -11.00 0.13 3.25
C ALA A 418 -9.52 0.30 3.61
N GLY A 419 -8.79 1.21 2.97
CA GLY A 419 -7.38 1.50 3.21
C GLY A 419 -7.12 2.96 3.59
N GLY A 420 -6.12 3.27 4.41
CA GLY A 420 -5.65 4.65 4.63
C GLY A 420 -6.02 5.31 5.98
N PHE A 421 -5.99 6.64 6.06
CA PHE A 421 -6.25 7.43 7.28
C PHE A 421 -7.75 7.81 7.38
N PHE A 422 -8.41 7.39 8.45
CA PHE A 422 -9.82 7.68 8.71
C PHE A 422 -10.05 8.12 10.18
N ASP A 423 -9.84 9.40 10.48
CA ASP A 423 -10.07 9.98 11.83
C ASP A 423 -11.51 10.49 12.02
N PHE A 424 -12.49 9.69 11.60
CA PHE A 424 -13.90 10.05 11.74
C PHE A 424 -14.52 9.36 12.95
N SER A 425 -15.49 10.03 13.58
CA SER A 425 -16.28 9.39 14.63
C SER A 425 -17.09 8.20 14.09
N LYS A 426 -17.25 7.18 14.93
CA LYS A 426 -18.07 5.99 14.68
C LYS A 426 -19.45 6.33 14.12
N GLU A 427 -20.08 7.39 14.63
CA GLU A 427 -21.44 7.81 14.27
C GLU A 427 -21.56 8.25 12.80
N ARG A 428 -20.52 8.87 12.24
CA ARG A 428 -20.51 9.31 10.84
C ARG A 428 -20.51 8.11 9.90
N TRP A 429 -19.62 7.13 10.14
CA TRP A 429 -19.58 5.89 9.35
C TRP A 429 -20.84 5.04 9.51
N LEU A 430 -21.41 4.96 10.72
CA LEU A 430 -22.71 4.33 10.94
C LEU A 430 -23.83 5.00 10.14
N GLY A 431 -23.78 6.33 9.99
CA GLY A 431 -24.69 7.08 9.12
C GLY A 431 -24.48 6.78 7.64
N THR A 432 -23.23 6.66 7.19
CA THR A 432 -22.84 6.38 5.80
C THR A 432 -23.40 5.07 5.28
N PHE A 433 -23.34 3.99 6.08
CA PHE A 433 -23.80 2.65 5.68
C PHE A 433 -25.22 2.31 6.14
N ARG A 434 -25.98 3.30 6.65
CA ARG A 434 -27.33 3.10 7.17
C ARG A 434 -28.29 2.65 6.06
N GLY A 435 -28.88 1.47 6.21
CA GLY A 435 -29.86 0.90 5.26
C GLY A 435 -29.30 -0.17 4.32
N MET A 436 -27.99 -0.41 4.32
CA MET A 436 -27.36 -1.54 3.62
C MET A 436 -27.58 -2.84 4.38
N LYS A 437 -27.97 -3.92 3.69
CA LYS A 437 -28.19 -5.24 4.29
C LYS A 437 -27.08 -6.19 3.86
N PHE A 438 -26.44 -6.85 4.83
CA PHE A 438 -25.42 -7.90 4.67
C PHE A 438 -24.09 -7.44 4.03
N ILE A 439 -22.99 -7.50 4.79
CA ILE A 439 -21.63 -7.33 4.27
C ILE A 439 -20.90 -8.66 4.51
N THR A 440 -20.55 -9.41 3.47
CA THR A 440 -19.99 -10.76 3.64
C THR A 440 -18.56 -10.69 4.17
N SER A 441 -17.72 -9.81 3.62
CA SER A 441 -16.35 -9.60 4.10
C SER A 441 -15.99 -8.11 4.17
N VAL A 442 -15.16 -7.75 5.16
CA VAL A 442 -14.53 -6.43 5.26
C VAL A 442 -13.02 -6.65 5.30
N GLU A 443 -12.28 -6.01 4.40
CA GLU A 443 -10.83 -6.05 4.32
C GLU A 443 -10.28 -4.66 4.62
N VAL A 444 -9.54 -4.48 5.71
CA VAL A 444 -8.98 -3.18 6.07
C VAL A 444 -7.48 -3.14 5.80
N GLU A 445 -7.06 -2.21 4.95
CA GLU A 445 -5.66 -1.90 4.65
C GLU A 445 -5.18 -0.71 5.53
N ASP A 446 -3.97 -0.77 6.09
CA ASP A 446 -3.34 0.30 6.90
C ASP A 446 -3.89 0.54 8.34
N ALA A 447 -3.08 1.24 9.16
CA ALA A 447 -3.16 1.18 10.63
C ALA A 447 -4.00 2.28 11.31
N LEU A 448 -4.62 3.20 10.56
CA LEU A 448 -5.30 4.40 11.11
C LEU A 448 -6.79 4.44 10.75
N VAL A 449 -7.46 3.30 10.90
CA VAL A 449 -8.87 3.07 10.50
C VAL A 449 -9.80 2.91 11.73
N TYR A 450 -9.44 3.49 12.88
CA TYR A 450 -10.08 3.24 14.18
C TYR A 450 -11.60 3.51 14.18
N GLY A 451 -12.03 4.67 13.66
CA GLY A 451 -13.45 5.04 13.63
C GLY A 451 -14.30 4.23 12.66
N PHE A 452 -13.72 3.83 11.53
CA PHE A 452 -14.37 2.95 10.55
C PHE A 452 -14.50 1.53 11.10
N LEU A 453 -13.45 0.98 11.72
CA LEU A 453 -13.49 -0.33 12.39
C LEU A 453 -14.51 -0.36 13.55
N ASP A 454 -14.60 0.71 14.35
CA ASP A 454 -15.55 0.79 15.46
C ASP A 454 -17.01 0.85 15.02
N ALA A 455 -17.30 1.40 13.84
CA ALA A 455 -18.64 1.36 13.24
C ALA A 455 -19.07 -0.07 12.92
N PHE A 456 -18.12 -0.95 12.58
CA PHE A 456 -18.37 -2.34 12.20
C PHE A 456 -18.20 -3.36 13.34
N LYS A 457 -17.58 -2.99 14.47
CA LYS A 457 -17.30 -3.87 15.62
C LYS A 457 -18.43 -4.03 16.64
N THR A 458 -19.55 -3.30 16.53
CA THR A 458 -20.58 -3.31 17.60
C THR A 458 -21.65 -4.37 17.34
N PRO A 459 -21.75 -5.46 18.14
CA PRO A 459 -22.97 -6.24 18.21
C PRO A 459 -23.97 -5.51 19.11
N GLN A 460 -25.15 -5.19 18.57
CA GLN A 460 -26.41 -5.02 19.30
C GLN A 460 -26.32 -4.46 20.73
N LEU A 461 -26.12 -3.14 20.90
CA LEU A 461 -26.33 -2.47 22.19
C LEU A 461 -26.78 -1.02 21.96
N ILE A 462 -27.96 -0.85 21.35
CA ILE A 462 -28.79 0.36 21.55
C ILE A 462 -30.21 -0.12 21.83
N ALA A 463 -30.42 -0.60 23.06
CA ALA A 463 -31.74 -0.67 23.66
C ALA A 463 -32.00 0.63 24.41
N SER A 464 -32.37 1.70 23.68
CA SER A 464 -33.22 2.78 24.21
C SER A 464 -33.54 3.77 23.09
N SER A 465 -34.83 3.82 22.73
CA SER A 465 -35.50 4.87 21.94
C SER A 465 -34.93 5.20 20.56
N LEU A 466 -35.33 4.40 19.56
CA LEU A 466 -35.79 4.77 18.20
C LEU A 466 -35.76 3.48 17.36
N THR A 467 -36.76 3.29 16.49
CA THR A 467 -37.07 2.10 15.66
C THR A 467 -35.88 1.22 15.24
N PRO A 468 -36.02 -0.13 15.21
CA PRO A 468 -34.93 -1.05 14.94
C PRO A 468 -34.39 -0.86 13.52
N ALA A 469 -33.32 -0.11 13.38
CA ALA A 469 -32.58 0.02 12.13
C ALA A 469 -31.79 -1.27 11.92
N ILE A 470 -32.11 -2.01 10.86
CA ILE A 470 -31.45 -3.24 10.44
C ILE A 470 -30.02 -2.87 9.99
N PHE A 471 -29.01 -3.27 10.75
CA PHE A 471 -27.59 -3.12 10.41
C PHE A 471 -27.05 -4.38 9.70
N PRO A 472 -26.02 -4.27 8.84
CA PRO A 472 -25.46 -5.43 8.13
C PRO A 472 -24.71 -6.37 9.09
N MET A 473 -25.03 -7.66 9.05
CA MET A 473 -24.19 -8.72 9.65
C MET A 473 -22.90 -8.85 8.84
N ILE A 474 -21.74 -8.85 9.51
CA ILE A 474 -20.43 -9.15 8.91
C ILE A 474 -20.09 -10.62 9.14
N GLN A 475 -19.77 -11.37 8.08
CA GLN A 475 -19.35 -12.77 8.22
C GLN A 475 -17.84 -12.90 8.44
N ASN A 476 -17.00 -12.08 7.78
CA ASN A 476 -15.54 -12.12 7.88
C ASN A 476 -14.92 -10.71 7.94
N LEU A 477 -13.96 -10.47 8.86
CA LEU A 477 -13.17 -9.23 8.94
C LEU A 477 -11.68 -9.60 8.84
N THR A 478 -10.99 -9.08 7.82
CA THR A 478 -9.58 -9.36 7.55
C THR A 478 -8.79 -8.05 7.57
N LEU A 479 -7.69 -7.98 8.31
CA LEU A 479 -6.79 -6.82 8.33
C LEU A 479 -5.59 -7.13 7.44
N VAL A 480 -5.41 -6.37 6.36
CA VAL A 480 -4.28 -6.46 5.41
C VAL A 480 -3.34 -5.28 5.70
N ARG A 481 -2.02 -5.46 5.78
CA ARG A 481 -1.10 -4.31 5.92
C ARG A 481 -0.76 -3.74 4.53
N GLY A 482 -1.05 -2.46 4.31
CA GLY A 482 -0.66 -1.68 3.12
C GLY A 482 0.57 -0.79 3.36
N SER A 483 0.83 0.16 2.46
CA SER A 483 2.11 0.73 2.02
C SER A 483 3.11 1.31 3.06
N LEU A 484 4.38 1.33 2.64
CA LEU A 484 5.65 1.57 3.37
C LEU A 484 6.02 3.04 3.65
N ASP A 485 5.12 4.02 3.47
CA ASP A 485 5.52 5.44 3.38
C ASP A 485 5.80 6.16 4.71
N HIS A 486 5.60 5.50 5.85
CA HIS A 486 5.89 6.05 7.19
C HIS A 486 7.05 5.36 7.92
N MET A 487 7.75 4.47 7.23
CA MET A 487 8.93 3.80 7.75
C MET A 487 10.19 4.59 7.40
N ASN A 488 11.09 4.78 8.38
CA ASN A 488 12.48 5.08 8.02
C ASN A 488 13.09 3.87 7.27
N GLU A 489 14.28 4.00 6.68
CA GLU A 489 14.96 2.92 5.95
C GLU A 489 15.11 1.60 6.77
N ALA A 490 14.95 1.66 8.10
CA ALA A 490 14.99 0.54 9.04
C ALA A 490 13.59 -0.01 9.44
N GLY A 491 12.49 0.41 8.81
CA GLY A 491 11.16 -0.15 9.07
C GLY A 491 10.46 0.37 10.34
N ASN A 492 10.92 1.47 10.94
CA ASN A 492 10.36 2.05 12.16
C ASN A 492 9.40 3.21 11.88
N LEU A 493 8.33 3.31 12.68
CA LEU A 493 7.36 4.39 12.59
C LEU A 493 7.89 5.64 13.31
N LYS A 494 7.75 6.81 12.67
CA LYS A 494 7.95 8.08 13.38
C LYS A 494 6.95 8.16 14.53
N TYR A 495 7.40 8.63 15.70
CA TYR A 495 6.49 8.93 16.79
C TYR A 495 5.48 9.96 16.29
N ALA A 496 4.20 9.60 16.26
CA ALA A 496 3.14 10.54 15.89
C ALA A 496 3.28 11.73 16.84
N GLN A 497 3.50 12.93 16.30
CA GLN A 497 3.66 14.13 17.12
C GLN A 497 2.39 14.28 17.97
N PRO A 498 2.44 14.11 19.29
CA PRO A 498 1.31 14.53 20.09
C PRO A 498 1.18 16.04 19.89
N SER A 499 -0.05 16.54 19.74
CA SER A 499 -0.33 17.96 19.53
C SER A 499 0.25 18.85 20.65
N GLU A 500 0.62 18.25 21.79
CA GLU A 500 1.28 18.89 22.92
C GLU A 500 2.36 17.96 23.53
N PRO A 501 3.45 18.51 24.10
CA PRO A 501 4.48 17.72 24.78
C PRO A 501 3.92 16.98 26.01
N PRO A 502 4.55 15.86 26.44
CA PRO A 502 4.06 15.06 27.58
C PRO A 502 3.91 15.91 28.85
N LYS A 503 2.78 15.78 29.55
CA LYS A 503 2.49 16.49 30.81
C LYS A 503 2.61 15.60 32.03
N SER A 504 2.54 14.28 31.85
CA SER A 504 2.67 13.29 32.93
C SER A 504 3.68 12.18 32.58
N ILE A 505 4.60 11.90 33.51
CA ILE A 505 5.58 10.82 33.40
C ILE A 505 5.35 9.81 34.52
N LEU A 506 5.24 8.53 34.18
CA LEU A 506 5.23 7.43 35.16
C LEU A 506 6.61 6.75 35.20
N ILE A 507 7.23 6.74 36.38
CA ILE A 507 8.49 6.00 36.63
C ILE A 507 8.16 4.58 37.09
N VAL A 508 8.76 3.60 36.43
CA VAL A 508 8.73 2.18 36.78
C VAL A 508 10.16 1.67 36.88
N ASN A 509 10.57 1.16 38.03
CA ASN A 509 11.97 0.77 38.24
C ASN A 509 12.14 -0.60 38.89
N LYS A 510 13.32 -1.18 38.70
CA LYS A 510 13.77 -2.36 39.47
C LYS A 510 14.03 -1.97 40.94
N HIS A 511 14.09 -2.95 41.85
CA HIS A 511 14.39 -2.72 43.27
C HIS A 511 15.58 -1.76 43.47
N ARG A 512 15.40 -0.78 44.37
CA ARG A 512 16.29 0.37 44.53
C ARG A 512 17.64 0.01 45.16
N THR A 513 18.55 -0.47 44.33
CA THR A 513 19.99 -0.41 44.60
C THR A 513 20.43 1.06 44.66
N LYS A 514 21.54 1.34 45.34
CA LYS A 514 22.10 2.71 45.43
C LYS A 514 22.21 3.41 44.05
N PRO A 515 22.70 2.75 42.98
CA PRO A 515 22.75 3.36 41.65
C PRO A 515 21.38 3.73 41.07
N ILE A 516 20.33 2.96 41.37
CA ILE A 516 18.98 3.26 40.90
C ILE A 516 18.40 4.48 41.60
N LYS A 517 18.67 4.65 42.90
CA LYS A 517 18.26 5.84 43.65
C LYS A 517 18.93 7.09 43.07
N GLU A 518 20.24 7.05 42.90
CA GLU A 518 21.03 8.16 42.36
C GLU A 518 20.58 8.55 40.94
N ALA A 519 20.28 7.56 40.08
CA ALA A 519 19.75 7.81 38.75
C ALA A 519 18.34 8.41 38.76
N ILE A 520 17.45 7.94 39.63
CA ILE A 520 16.12 8.54 39.81
C ILE A 520 16.26 9.99 40.27
N ASP A 521 17.11 10.27 41.26
CA ASP A 521 17.32 11.61 41.77
C ASP A 521 17.87 12.55 40.69
N ALA A 522 18.85 12.10 39.90
CA ALA A 522 19.39 12.85 38.77
C ALA A 522 18.34 13.09 37.66
N PHE A 523 17.54 12.07 37.34
CA PHE A 523 16.45 12.17 36.38
C PHE A 523 15.39 13.18 36.84
N LEU A 524 14.95 13.09 38.11
CA LEU A 524 13.96 13.99 38.69
C LEU A 524 14.48 15.43 38.72
N GLN A 525 15.75 15.64 39.09
CA GLN A 525 16.36 16.96 39.07
C GLN A 525 16.34 17.55 37.65
N HIS A 526 16.74 16.77 36.64
CA HIS A 526 16.71 17.22 35.26
C HIS A 526 15.29 17.56 34.76
N VAL A 527 14.28 16.77 35.12
CA VAL A 527 12.88 17.03 34.76
C VAL A 527 12.39 18.32 35.42
N ARG A 528 12.70 18.57 36.70
CA ARG A 528 12.33 19.82 37.38
C ARG A 528 12.98 21.04 36.74
N ASP A 529 14.25 20.93 36.34
CA ASP A 529 15.01 22.06 35.78
C ASP A 529 14.59 22.42 34.34
N ASN A 530 14.24 21.42 33.52
CA ASN A 530 13.99 21.62 32.08
C ASN A 530 12.49 21.54 31.69
N TYR A 531 11.67 20.88 32.50
CA TYR A 531 10.25 20.63 32.22
C TYR A 531 9.37 20.84 33.47
N PRO A 532 9.37 22.06 34.08
CA PRO A 532 8.74 22.33 35.38
C PRO A 532 7.21 22.08 35.43
N GLN A 533 6.55 22.06 34.27
CA GLN A 533 5.12 21.79 34.13
C GLN A 533 4.74 20.30 34.16
N VAL A 534 5.73 19.39 34.14
CA VAL A 534 5.52 17.95 34.06
C VAL A 534 5.27 17.38 35.45
N ARG A 535 4.15 16.67 35.61
CA ARG A 535 3.86 15.89 36.82
C ARG A 535 4.54 14.54 36.72
N VAL A 536 5.29 14.16 37.76
CA VAL A 536 5.97 12.87 37.82
C VAL A 536 5.26 11.96 38.80
N PHE A 537 4.98 10.75 38.35
CA PHE A 537 4.35 9.70 39.10
C PHE A 537 5.29 8.52 39.29
N HIS A 538 5.08 7.74 40.34
CA HIS A 538 5.75 6.46 40.59
C HIS A 538 4.71 5.39 40.86
N GLU A 539 4.98 4.16 40.41
CA GLU A 539 4.11 3.01 40.70
C GLU A 539 3.90 2.79 42.21
N ASP A 540 2.69 2.36 42.59
CA ASP A 540 2.42 1.93 43.96
C ASP A 540 3.11 0.58 44.26
N ARG A 541 4.19 0.64 45.03
CA ARG A 541 4.93 -0.54 45.49
C ARG A 541 5.20 -0.44 46.99
N GLN A 542 4.76 -1.47 47.72
CA GLN A 542 4.81 -1.51 49.19
C GLN A 542 6.25 -1.56 49.76
N ASP A 543 7.25 -1.88 48.94
CA ASP A 543 8.66 -2.01 49.31
C ASP A 543 9.52 -0.77 48.99
N ILE A 544 8.90 0.35 48.58
CA ILE A 544 9.61 1.52 48.02
C ILE A 544 9.12 2.84 48.65
N ASP A 545 10.03 3.63 49.22
CA ASP A 545 9.76 5.02 49.61
C ASP A 545 9.56 5.90 48.36
N ILE A 546 8.50 6.69 48.29
CA ILE A 546 8.27 7.59 47.14
C ILE A 546 9.32 8.72 47.16
N PRO A 547 10.03 9.01 46.05
CA PRO A 547 10.99 10.11 46.02
C PRO A 547 10.30 11.45 46.24
N GLU A 548 11.03 12.42 46.80
CA GLU A 548 10.48 13.75 47.05
C GLU A 548 10.02 14.44 45.75
N GLY A 549 8.81 15.00 45.75
CA GLY A 549 8.23 15.65 44.57
C GLY A 549 7.65 14.69 43.51
N VAL A 550 7.40 13.43 43.87
CA VAL A 550 6.76 12.43 42.99
C VAL A 550 5.44 11.98 43.58
N GLU A 551 4.40 11.87 42.76
CA GLU A 551 3.07 11.43 43.16
C GLU A 551 2.92 9.90 43.02
N MET A 552 2.08 9.28 43.84
CA MET A 552 1.78 7.84 43.71
C MET A 552 0.75 7.62 42.60
N TRP A 553 1.01 6.68 41.69
CA TRP A 553 0.05 6.25 40.67
C TRP A 553 -0.39 4.82 40.87
N ARG A 554 -1.69 4.59 40.70
CA ARG A 554 -2.34 3.30 40.83
C ARG A 554 -3.12 2.99 39.56
N PRO A 555 -2.95 1.78 38.98
CA PRO A 555 -3.76 1.37 37.84
C PRO A 555 -5.21 1.14 38.26
N GLY A 556 -6.17 1.57 37.44
CA GLY A 556 -7.59 1.36 37.70
C GLY A 556 -8.50 2.39 37.03
N GLU A 557 -9.82 2.23 37.23
CA GLU A 557 -10.82 3.17 36.76
C GLU A 557 -10.69 4.51 37.52
N GLY A 558 -10.56 5.61 36.79
CA GLY A 558 -10.29 6.94 37.37
C GLY A 558 -8.81 7.24 37.66
N ALA A 559 -7.87 6.37 37.24
CA ALA A 559 -6.45 6.66 37.31
C ALA A 559 -6.07 7.88 36.45
N GLU A 560 -5.10 8.66 36.94
CA GLU A 560 -4.53 9.79 36.18
C GLU A 560 -3.96 9.30 34.85
N LYS A 561 -4.22 10.08 33.79
CA LYS A 561 -3.73 9.78 32.45
C LYS A 561 -2.21 9.98 32.40
N ILE A 562 -1.50 8.94 31.99
CA ILE A 562 -0.05 8.95 31.81
C ILE A 562 0.28 9.18 30.33
N ASP A 563 1.12 10.18 30.05
CA ASP A 563 1.55 10.51 28.68
C ASP A 563 2.86 9.81 28.29
N LEU A 564 3.73 9.50 29.26
CA LEU A 564 5.01 8.83 29.03
C LEU A 564 5.33 7.88 30.20
N VAL A 565 5.77 6.65 29.89
CA VAL A 565 6.31 5.72 30.89
C VAL A 565 7.83 5.69 30.76
N VAL A 566 8.54 5.87 31.88
CA VAL A 566 9.99 5.77 31.96
C VAL A 566 10.37 4.55 32.78
N THR A 567 11.11 3.61 32.17
CA THR A 567 11.58 2.41 32.86
C THR A 567 13.06 2.48 33.20
N LEU A 568 13.42 2.08 34.42
CA LEU A 568 14.80 2.07 34.93
C LEU A 568 15.14 0.67 35.46
N GLY A 569 15.86 -0.15 34.68
CA GLY A 569 16.22 -1.48 35.12
C GLY A 569 16.72 -2.44 34.04
N GLY A 570 16.13 -3.64 34.01
CA GLY A 570 16.34 -4.70 33.02
C GLY A 570 15.07 -5.00 32.20
N ASP A 571 15.10 -5.97 31.29
CA ASP A 571 13.94 -6.33 30.44
C ASP A 571 12.66 -6.61 31.25
N GLY A 572 12.78 -7.26 32.42
CA GLY A 572 11.65 -7.52 33.32
C GLY A 572 10.93 -6.26 33.83
N THR A 573 11.58 -5.09 33.77
CA THR A 573 10.99 -3.80 34.17
C THR A 573 9.97 -3.32 33.13
N ILE A 574 10.24 -3.54 31.84
CA ILE A 574 9.28 -3.29 30.75
C ILE A 574 8.10 -4.25 30.83
N LEU A 575 8.36 -5.53 31.12
CA LEU A 575 7.28 -6.53 31.26
C LEU A 575 6.36 -6.15 32.42
N HIS A 576 6.95 -5.69 33.53
CA HIS A 576 6.20 -5.17 34.66
C HIS A 576 5.40 -3.91 34.30
N ALA A 577 6.01 -2.95 33.60
CA ALA A 577 5.31 -1.75 33.11
C ALA A 577 4.12 -2.11 32.20
N SER A 578 4.30 -3.05 31.27
CA SER A 578 3.23 -3.59 30.41
C SER A 578 2.06 -4.16 31.24
N SER A 579 2.36 -4.83 32.35
CA SER A 579 1.38 -5.44 33.24
C SER A 579 0.54 -4.44 34.06
N LEU A 580 1.00 -3.18 34.20
CA LEU A 580 0.25 -2.11 34.84
C LEU A 580 -0.92 -1.61 33.97
N PHE A 581 -0.80 -1.74 32.64
CA PHE A 581 -1.79 -1.29 31.66
C PHE A 581 -2.57 -2.47 31.07
N ARG A 582 -3.30 -3.20 31.93
CA ARG A 582 -4.07 -4.41 31.53
C ARG A 582 -5.30 -4.07 30.69
N ALA A 583 -5.99 -2.99 31.03
CA ALA A 583 -7.21 -2.54 30.39
C ALA A 583 -6.92 -1.30 29.52
N GLY A 584 -6.42 -1.51 28.30
CA GLY A 584 -6.30 -0.46 27.30
C GLY A 584 -4.91 -0.25 26.72
N ALA A 585 -4.75 0.91 26.07
CA ALA A 585 -3.53 1.33 25.41
C ALA A 585 -2.41 1.62 26.43
N VAL A 586 -1.18 1.27 26.07
CA VAL A 586 0.00 1.59 26.87
C VAL A 586 0.56 2.93 26.36
N PRO A 587 0.88 3.89 27.24
CA PRO A 587 1.60 5.08 26.82
C PRO A 587 2.98 4.72 26.25
N PRO A 588 3.60 5.62 25.46
CA PRO A 588 4.96 5.49 24.99
C PRO A 588 5.93 5.15 26.13
N VAL A 589 6.79 4.16 25.90
CA VAL A 589 7.70 3.63 26.91
C VAL A 589 9.14 3.96 26.53
N LEU A 590 9.75 4.84 27.31
CA LEU A 590 11.17 5.18 27.26
C LEU A 590 11.93 4.36 28.28
N SER A 591 12.92 3.59 27.86
CA SER A 591 13.48 2.53 28.71
C SER A 591 14.99 2.56 28.81
N PHE A 592 15.49 2.61 30.03
CA PHE A 592 16.90 2.75 30.37
C PHE A 592 17.45 1.52 31.08
N SER A 593 18.58 1.03 30.59
CA SER A 593 19.37 -0.03 31.23
C SER A 593 20.23 0.53 32.36
N MET A 594 20.16 -0.14 33.52
CA MET A 594 20.92 0.19 34.74
C MET A 594 22.12 -0.75 34.96
N GLY A 595 22.86 -1.05 33.89
CA GLY A 595 23.93 -2.04 33.88
C GLY A 595 24.07 -2.72 32.52
N THR A 596 23.98 -4.05 32.48
CA THR A 596 24.01 -4.81 31.22
C THR A 596 22.79 -4.48 30.35
N LEU A 597 23.03 -4.12 29.09
CA LEU A 597 21.97 -3.90 28.10
C LEU A 597 21.10 -5.16 27.96
N GLY A 598 19.78 -4.98 28.03
CA GLY A 598 18.77 -6.00 27.72
C GLY A 598 18.23 -5.83 26.30
N PHE A 599 17.53 -6.84 25.80
CA PHE A 599 17.01 -6.85 24.42
C PHE A 599 15.85 -5.85 24.20
N LEU A 600 15.23 -5.39 25.29
CA LEU A 600 14.11 -4.45 25.27
C LEU A 600 14.50 -3.04 25.71
N LEU A 601 15.76 -2.82 26.10
CA LEU A 601 16.23 -1.58 26.71
C LEU A 601 17.18 -0.82 25.79
N PRO A 602 16.64 0.10 24.96
CA PRO A 602 17.42 0.78 23.95
C PRO A 602 18.27 1.92 24.50
N PHE A 603 18.23 2.33 25.77
CA PHE A 603 19.07 3.45 26.24
C PHE A 603 19.93 3.06 27.43
N HIS A 604 21.18 3.54 27.50
CA HIS A 604 21.90 3.54 28.76
C HIS A 604 21.38 4.69 29.63
N ILE A 605 21.39 4.54 30.96
CA ILE A 605 20.87 5.58 31.85
C ILE A 605 21.56 6.93 31.63
N ASP A 606 22.85 6.96 31.35
CA ASP A 606 23.61 8.21 31.15
C ASP A 606 23.08 9.08 29.98
N ASP A 607 22.32 8.48 29.06
CA ASP A 607 21.73 9.17 27.90
C ASP A 607 20.33 9.74 28.18
N PHE A 608 19.83 9.70 29.43
CA PHE A 608 18.44 10.07 29.74
C PHE A 608 18.08 11.49 29.32
N SER A 609 19.01 12.44 29.42
CA SER A 609 18.79 13.85 29.07
C SER A 609 18.51 14.03 27.57
N LYS A 610 19.34 13.44 26.72
CA LYS A 610 19.18 13.45 25.25
C LYS A 610 17.90 12.73 24.83
N ALA A 611 17.64 11.58 25.45
CA ALA A 611 16.46 10.78 25.13
C ALA A 611 15.16 11.51 25.49
N LEU A 612 15.09 12.14 26.67
CA LEU A 612 13.95 13.00 27.04
C LEU A 612 13.78 14.16 26.07
N ALA A 613 14.85 14.88 25.74
CA ALA A 613 14.78 15.99 24.79
C ALA A 613 14.18 15.55 23.45
N SER A 614 14.61 14.40 22.91
CA SER A 614 14.04 13.88 21.65
C SER A 614 12.54 13.59 21.71
N VAL A 615 12.03 13.15 22.87
CA VAL A 615 10.60 12.88 23.09
C VAL A 615 9.82 14.18 23.19
N PHE A 616 10.29 15.13 23.98
CA PHE A 616 9.63 16.42 24.19
C PHE A 616 9.66 17.33 22.94
N GLU A 617 10.67 17.17 22.08
CA GLU A 617 10.79 17.86 20.78
C GLU A 617 10.01 17.17 19.65
N GLY A 618 9.37 16.02 19.91
CA GLY A 618 8.63 15.27 18.90
C GLY A 618 9.51 14.63 17.81
N LYS A 619 10.79 14.39 18.11
CA LYS A 619 11.78 13.77 17.20
C LYS A 619 11.95 12.27 17.43
N ALA A 620 11.34 11.74 18.48
CA ALA A 620 11.44 10.32 18.81
C ALA A 620 10.87 9.43 17.68
N THR A 621 11.35 8.19 17.61
CA THR A 621 10.74 7.14 16.78
C THR A 621 10.30 5.99 17.67
N VAL A 622 9.25 5.28 17.26
CA VAL A 622 8.65 4.21 18.06
C VAL A 622 8.52 2.90 17.29
N LEU A 623 8.78 1.82 18.01
CA LEU A 623 8.51 0.46 17.60
C LEU A 623 7.32 -0.09 18.39
N TYR A 624 6.24 -0.40 17.70
CA TYR A 624 5.06 -1.03 18.30
C TYR A 624 5.30 -2.52 18.48
N ARG A 625 5.54 -2.94 19.71
CA ARG A 625 5.71 -4.36 20.05
C ARG A 625 4.34 -4.96 20.39
N MET A 626 4.05 -6.11 19.78
CA MET A 626 2.79 -6.82 20.05
C MET A 626 2.68 -7.29 21.50
N ARG A 627 1.44 -7.38 22.00
CA ARG A 627 1.08 -8.12 23.23
C ARG A 627 0.13 -9.26 22.89
N LEU A 628 0.06 -10.27 23.74
CA LEU A 628 -0.90 -11.36 23.70
C LEU A 628 -2.04 -11.07 24.68
N LEU A 629 -3.25 -11.36 24.23
CA LEU A 629 -4.46 -11.42 25.04
C LEU A 629 -4.72 -12.87 25.43
N CYS A 630 -4.85 -13.14 26.73
CA CYS A 630 -5.03 -14.49 27.24
C CYS A 630 -6.35 -14.62 28.02
N THR A 631 -7.16 -15.58 27.59
CA THR A 631 -8.47 -15.89 28.19
C THR A 631 -8.46 -17.32 28.68
N PHE A 632 -8.84 -17.53 29.94
CA PHE A 632 -8.91 -18.86 30.54
C PHE A 632 -10.32 -19.44 30.45
N HIS A 633 -10.41 -20.74 30.23
CA HIS A 633 -11.66 -21.48 30.16
C HIS A 633 -11.65 -22.67 31.11
N ASP A 634 -12.78 -22.91 31.76
CA ASP A 634 -13.00 -24.12 32.54
C ASP A 634 -13.30 -25.34 31.63
N LYS A 635 -13.47 -26.50 32.25
CA LYS A 635 -13.81 -27.77 31.59
C LYS A 635 -15.10 -27.73 30.75
N ASP A 636 -16.03 -26.82 31.06
CA ASP A 636 -17.29 -26.67 30.33
C ASP A 636 -17.16 -25.66 29.18
N GLY A 637 -15.93 -25.16 28.93
CA GLY A 637 -15.62 -24.15 27.92
C GLY A 637 -16.01 -22.73 28.34
N LYS A 638 -16.54 -22.54 29.56
CA LYS A 638 -16.94 -21.22 30.05
C LYS A 638 -15.71 -20.45 30.48
N ARG A 639 -15.74 -19.15 30.22
CA ARG A 639 -14.68 -18.24 30.65
C ARG A 639 -14.56 -18.29 32.17
N SER A 640 -13.37 -18.64 32.67
CA SER A 640 -13.12 -18.84 34.08
C SER A 640 -12.20 -17.74 34.60
N GLY A 641 -12.72 -16.87 35.47
CA GLY A 641 -11.93 -15.83 36.15
C GLY A 641 -12.79 -14.99 37.09
N SER A 642 -12.38 -14.91 38.37
CA SER A 642 -13.02 -14.12 39.42
C SER A 642 -12.83 -12.60 39.26
N ASP A 643 -11.88 -12.17 38.41
CA ASP A 643 -11.35 -10.80 38.40
C ASP A 643 -11.73 -10.00 37.13
N GLY A 644 -12.68 -10.51 36.33
CA GLY A 644 -13.35 -9.76 35.25
C GLY A 644 -12.53 -9.36 34.01
N GLY A 645 -11.20 -9.47 33.99
CA GLY A 645 -10.35 -9.03 32.88
C GLY A 645 -9.56 -10.13 32.15
N ASP A 646 -9.27 -9.92 30.86
CA ASP A 646 -8.27 -10.70 30.11
C ASP A 646 -6.84 -10.28 30.51
N TRP A 647 -5.90 -11.21 30.36
CA TRP A 647 -4.48 -10.94 30.66
C TRP A 647 -3.76 -10.42 29.42
N GLN A 648 -2.90 -9.41 29.62
CA GLN A 648 -2.02 -8.86 28.59
C GLN A 648 -0.59 -9.32 28.86
N VAL A 649 0.08 -9.87 27.86
CA VAL A 649 1.39 -10.52 27.99
C VAL A 649 2.30 -10.05 26.86
N MET A 650 3.50 -9.58 27.15
CA MET A 650 4.37 -8.97 26.14
C MET A 650 5.26 -9.98 25.41
N ASN A 651 5.83 -10.96 26.13
CA ASN A 651 6.73 -11.94 25.56
C ASN A 651 5.98 -13.24 25.24
N GLU A 652 5.58 -14.01 26.25
CA GLU A 652 5.01 -15.33 26.02
C GLU A 652 4.06 -15.82 27.12
N VAL A 653 3.16 -16.71 26.69
CA VAL A 653 2.43 -17.63 27.55
C VAL A 653 3.10 -18.99 27.44
N ALA A 654 3.64 -19.49 28.55
CA ALA A 654 4.22 -20.82 28.61
C ALA A 654 3.38 -21.72 29.53
N LEU A 655 2.88 -22.81 28.96
CA LEU A 655 2.22 -23.89 29.68
C LEU A 655 3.25 -24.98 29.95
N HIS A 656 3.53 -25.29 31.22
CA HIS A 656 4.62 -26.18 31.61
C HIS A 656 4.24 -27.10 32.78
N ARG A 657 4.80 -28.32 32.80
CA ARG A 657 4.52 -29.34 33.83
C ARG A 657 4.98 -28.97 35.24
N GLY A 658 5.80 -27.94 35.37
CA GLY A 658 6.35 -27.48 36.64
C GLY A 658 7.18 -28.56 37.32
N SER A 659 6.90 -28.81 38.60
CA SER A 659 7.59 -29.84 39.41
C SER A 659 7.08 -31.27 39.16
N SER A 660 6.02 -31.46 38.36
CA SER A 660 5.48 -32.79 38.07
C SER A 660 6.52 -33.66 37.37
N PRO A 661 6.74 -34.92 37.80
CA PRO A 661 7.60 -35.86 37.08
C PRO A 661 6.93 -36.41 35.80
N HIS A 662 5.62 -36.23 35.63
CA HIS A 662 4.88 -36.67 34.46
C HIS A 662 4.80 -35.55 33.41
N LEU A 663 4.98 -35.93 32.14
CA LEU A 663 4.76 -35.04 30.99
C LEU A 663 3.29 -34.66 30.87
N ASN A 664 3.01 -33.44 30.40
CA ASN A 664 1.66 -33.04 30.10
C ASN A 664 1.24 -33.58 28.73
N THR A 665 -0.04 -33.95 28.62
CA THR A 665 -0.72 -34.15 27.35
C THR A 665 -1.53 -32.88 27.08
N ILE A 666 -1.14 -32.10 26.07
CA ILE A 666 -1.72 -30.80 25.76
C ILE A 666 -2.32 -30.86 24.35
N ASP A 667 -3.63 -30.67 24.23
CA ASP A 667 -4.26 -30.46 22.94
C ASP A 667 -4.08 -29.00 22.51
N ALA A 668 -3.49 -28.80 21.34
CA ALA A 668 -3.37 -27.49 20.71
C ALA A 668 -4.43 -27.33 19.60
N PHE A 669 -5.19 -26.25 19.65
CA PHE A 669 -6.14 -25.84 18.63
C PHE A 669 -5.74 -24.51 18.01
N VAL A 670 -5.93 -24.37 16.71
CA VAL A 670 -5.74 -23.11 15.98
C VAL A 670 -7.05 -22.77 15.28
N ASP A 671 -7.62 -21.61 15.57
CA ASP A 671 -8.89 -21.14 15.01
C ASP A 671 -10.03 -22.15 15.18
N GLY A 672 -10.03 -22.83 16.33
CA GLY A 672 -11.02 -23.87 16.68
C GLY A 672 -10.74 -25.26 16.08
N GLN A 673 -9.78 -25.40 15.17
CA GLN A 673 -9.40 -26.69 14.60
C GLN A 673 -8.32 -27.37 15.43
N HIS A 674 -8.45 -28.68 15.67
CA HIS A 674 -7.42 -29.45 16.38
C HIS A 674 -6.18 -29.56 15.49
N LEU A 675 -5.05 -29.05 16.00
CA LEU A 675 -3.77 -29.10 15.30
C LEU A 675 -3.01 -30.37 15.67
N THR A 676 -2.82 -30.60 16.97
CA THR A 676 -2.04 -31.74 17.47
C THR A 676 -2.26 -31.98 18.96
N GLU A 677 -1.98 -33.20 19.40
CA GLU A 677 -1.82 -33.55 20.81
C GLU A 677 -0.31 -33.59 21.14
N ALA A 678 0.14 -32.69 21.99
CA ALA A 678 1.52 -32.57 22.42
C ALA A 678 1.75 -33.34 23.72
N VAL A 679 2.64 -34.34 23.68
CA VAL A 679 3.21 -34.95 24.90
C VAL A 679 4.59 -34.36 25.13
N SER A 680 4.71 -33.44 26.08
CA SER A 680 5.92 -32.62 26.27
C SER A 680 6.06 -32.10 27.70
N ASP A 681 7.19 -31.44 27.98
CA ASP A 681 7.33 -30.65 29.21
C ASP A 681 6.36 -29.45 29.19
N GLY A 682 6.02 -28.96 28.00
CA GLY A 682 5.11 -27.84 27.82
C GLY A 682 5.01 -27.34 26.39
N LEU A 683 4.24 -26.26 26.21
CA LEU A 683 4.11 -25.49 24.97
C LEU A 683 4.20 -23.99 25.29
N ILE A 684 4.85 -23.22 24.41
CA ILE A 684 4.99 -21.76 24.50
C ILE A 684 4.26 -21.12 23.33
N VAL A 685 3.44 -20.10 23.58
CA VAL A 685 2.94 -19.18 22.56
C VAL A 685 3.59 -17.82 22.82
N SER A 686 4.45 -17.37 21.91
CA SER A 686 5.20 -16.10 22.07
C SER A 686 4.86 -15.08 20.99
N THR A 687 5.01 -13.81 21.34
CA THR A 687 5.11 -12.71 20.37
C THR A 687 6.47 -12.76 19.65
N PRO A 688 6.67 -11.93 18.61
CA PRO A 688 7.99 -11.73 18.01
C PRO A 688 8.99 -11.14 19.00
N THR A 689 8.55 -10.29 19.93
CA THR A 689 9.39 -9.77 21.02
C THR A 689 9.83 -10.90 21.96
N GLY A 690 8.92 -11.80 22.34
CA GLY A 690 9.24 -12.98 23.15
C GLY A 690 10.02 -14.08 22.43
N SER A 691 10.23 -13.95 21.11
CA SER A 691 10.97 -14.94 20.32
C SER A 691 12.44 -15.06 20.75
N THR A 692 13.01 -14.01 21.35
CA THR A 692 14.37 -13.98 21.92
C THR A 692 14.42 -14.31 23.41
N ALA A 693 13.27 -14.56 24.05
CA ALA A 693 13.15 -14.90 25.46
C ALA A 693 13.08 -16.43 25.66
N TYR A 694 12.05 -16.94 26.36
CA TYR A 694 11.98 -18.37 26.68
C TYR A 694 11.80 -19.24 25.42
N SER A 695 11.11 -18.72 24.40
CA SER A 695 10.93 -19.39 23.11
C SER A 695 12.27 -19.73 22.44
N LEU A 696 13.25 -18.81 22.48
CA LEU A 696 14.61 -19.06 21.94
C LEU A 696 15.29 -20.23 22.64
N SER A 697 15.18 -20.28 23.97
CA SER A 697 15.77 -21.34 24.80
C SER A 697 15.16 -22.71 24.50
N ALA A 698 13.88 -22.74 24.13
CA ALA A 698 13.17 -23.96 23.70
C ALA A 698 13.41 -24.33 22.23
N GLY A 699 14.24 -23.56 21.50
CA GLY A 699 14.59 -23.81 20.10
C GLY A 699 13.66 -23.14 19.07
N GLY A 700 12.86 -22.16 19.49
CA GLY A 700 12.07 -21.29 18.62
C GLY A 700 12.95 -20.39 17.74
N PRO A 701 12.42 -19.92 16.59
CA PRO A 701 13.14 -18.99 15.72
C PRO A 701 13.23 -17.60 16.36
N ILE A 702 14.31 -16.86 16.03
CA ILE A 702 14.38 -15.41 16.30
C ILE A 702 13.49 -14.70 15.26
N VAL A 703 12.56 -13.87 15.71
CA VAL A 703 11.59 -13.17 14.86
C VAL A 703 11.73 -11.66 15.05
N HIS A 704 11.75 -10.91 13.95
CA HIS A 704 11.83 -9.45 13.98
C HIS A 704 10.58 -8.84 14.65
N PRO A 705 10.71 -7.86 15.57
CA PRO A 705 9.59 -7.32 16.35
C PRO A 705 8.51 -6.62 15.52
N SER A 706 8.85 -6.08 14.34
CA SER A 706 7.88 -5.46 13.42
C SER A 706 6.98 -6.46 12.68
N LEU A 707 7.33 -7.77 12.70
CA LEU A 707 6.49 -8.80 12.11
C LEU A 707 5.21 -8.99 12.93
N SER A 708 4.11 -9.31 12.26
CA SER A 708 2.83 -9.60 12.91
C SER A 708 2.61 -11.10 12.92
N ALA A 709 3.04 -11.77 13.99
CA ALA A 709 3.02 -13.23 14.07
C ALA A 709 2.88 -13.74 15.51
N LEU A 710 2.42 -14.99 15.64
CA LEU A 710 2.47 -15.78 16.87
C LEU A 710 3.41 -16.96 16.64
N VAL A 711 4.25 -17.29 17.63
CA VAL A 711 5.17 -18.43 17.55
C VAL A 711 4.76 -19.48 18.56
N LEU A 712 4.44 -20.69 18.09
CA LEU A 712 4.18 -21.86 18.92
C LEU A 712 5.45 -22.71 19.02
N THR A 713 6.06 -22.78 20.19
CA THR A 713 7.31 -23.51 20.43
C THR A 713 7.11 -24.62 21.46
N PRO A 714 7.35 -25.89 21.12
CA PRO A 714 7.25 -26.97 22.09
C PRO A 714 8.46 -27.03 23.02
N ILE A 715 8.23 -27.35 24.31
CA ILE A 715 9.30 -27.54 25.30
C ILE A 715 9.57 -29.04 25.43
N CYS A 716 10.74 -29.49 24.97
CA CYS A 716 11.19 -30.89 25.07
C CYS A 716 10.12 -31.93 24.68
N PRO A 717 9.54 -31.88 23.46
CA PRO A 717 8.47 -32.79 23.08
C PRO A 717 8.95 -34.23 22.92
N ARG A 718 8.09 -35.20 23.26
CA ARG A 718 8.28 -36.64 22.96
C ARG A 718 7.97 -36.96 21.49
N SER A 719 8.42 -36.11 20.57
CA SER A 719 8.30 -36.28 19.13
C SER A 719 9.51 -35.67 18.43
N LEU A 720 10.08 -36.38 17.45
CA LEU A 720 11.24 -35.92 16.69
C LEU A 720 10.88 -34.93 15.57
N SER A 721 9.60 -34.86 15.19
CA SER A 721 9.10 -34.03 14.09
C SER A 721 8.36 -32.79 14.56
N PHE A 722 8.17 -32.60 15.87
CA PHE A 722 7.45 -31.44 16.40
C PHE A 722 8.36 -30.21 16.42
N ARG A 723 8.33 -29.45 15.33
CA ARG A 723 9.06 -28.20 15.15
C ARG A 723 8.24 -26.99 15.63
N PRO A 724 8.90 -25.87 16.00
CA PRO A 724 8.20 -24.61 16.21
C PRO A 724 7.43 -24.17 14.96
N LEU A 725 6.27 -23.57 15.16
CA LEU A 725 5.39 -23.09 14.10
C LEU A 725 5.15 -21.59 14.24
N VAL A 726 5.06 -20.88 13.12
CA VAL A 726 4.77 -19.45 13.07
C VAL A 726 3.40 -19.26 12.41
N PHE A 727 2.50 -18.56 13.11
CA PHE A 727 1.14 -18.28 12.68
C PHE A 727 0.92 -16.78 12.45
N PRO A 728 -0.04 -16.39 11.59
CA PRO A 728 -0.51 -15.02 11.51
C PRO A 728 -1.02 -14.50 12.86
N ALA A 729 -0.81 -13.22 13.16
CA ALA A 729 -1.28 -12.60 14.41
C ALA A 729 -2.81 -12.63 14.61
N SER A 730 -3.57 -12.76 13.52
CA SER A 730 -5.04 -12.90 13.55
C SER A 730 -5.51 -14.22 14.13
N SER A 731 -4.64 -15.24 14.18
CA SER A 731 -4.98 -16.59 14.63
C SER A 731 -5.25 -16.62 16.14
N SER A 732 -6.10 -17.56 16.55
CA SER A 732 -6.39 -17.85 17.95
C SER A 732 -5.86 -19.23 18.32
N ILE A 733 -4.90 -19.29 19.25
CA ILE A 733 -4.27 -20.55 19.68
C ILE A 733 -4.84 -20.94 21.04
N THR A 734 -5.49 -22.09 21.13
CA THR A 734 -6.01 -22.64 22.39
C THR A 734 -5.16 -23.81 22.83
N LEU A 735 -4.64 -23.74 24.05
CA LEU A 735 -3.91 -24.83 24.70
C LEU A 735 -4.79 -25.42 25.79
N ARG A 736 -5.19 -26.69 25.64
CA ARG A 736 -6.04 -27.40 26.57
C ARG A 736 -5.30 -28.58 27.18
N ILE A 737 -5.42 -28.78 28.49
CA ILE A 737 -4.91 -29.99 29.13
C ILE A 737 -5.81 -31.15 28.75
N GLY A 738 -5.25 -32.15 28.08
CA GLY A 738 -6.00 -33.33 27.67
C GLY A 738 -6.55 -34.09 28.88
N GLU A 739 -7.73 -34.67 28.74
CA GLU A 739 -8.41 -35.47 29.79
C GLU A 739 -7.55 -36.63 30.31
N ARG A 740 -6.63 -37.11 29.47
CA ARG A 740 -5.69 -38.20 29.79
C ARG A 740 -4.42 -37.74 30.50
N SER A 741 -4.21 -36.43 30.63
CA SER A 741 -3.03 -35.88 31.31
C SER A 741 -3.05 -36.26 32.78
N ARG A 742 -1.94 -36.83 33.26
CA ARG A 742 -1.80 -37.29 34.66
C ARG A 742 -1.39 -36.18 35.64
N ALA A 743 -1.08 -35.01 35.10
CA ALA A 743 -0.64 -33.85 35.87
C ALA A 743 -1.27 -32.58 35.31
N SER A 744 -1.58 -31.66 36.22
CA SER A 744 -1.86 -30.26 35.89
C SER A 744 -0.63 -29.58 35.30
N ALA A 745 -0.84 -28.46 34.63
CA ALA A 745 0.25 -27.63 34.12
C ALA A 745 0.14 -26.21 34.67
N GLY A 746 1.27 -25.62 35.03
CA GLY A 746 1.35 -24.20 35.35
C GLY A 746 1.36 -23.38 34.06
N VAL A 747 0.59 -22.30 34.04
CA VAL A 747 0.65 -21.25 33.03
C VAL A 747 1.47 -20.12 33.60
N SER A 748 2.61 -19.82 32.96
CA SER A 748 3.38 -18.61 33.22
C SER A 748 3.18 -17.59 32.11
N MET A 749 2.97 -16.34 32.49
CA MET A 749 2.87 -15.20 31.59
C MET A 749 4.04 -14.26 31.89
N ASP A 750 4.86 -13.95 30.89
CA ASP A 750 6.07 -13.13 31.05
C ASP A 750 7.00 -13.59 32.19
N GLY A 751 7.10 -14.92 32.39
CA GLY A 751 7.91 -15.55 33.43
C GLY A 751 7.30 -15.56 34.83
N GLN A 752 6.11 -14.99 35.04
CA GLN A 752 5.39 -15.09 36.31
C GLN A 752 4.33 -16.20 36.24
N VAL A 753 4.37 -17.16 37.17
CA VAL A 753 3.35 -18.23 37.25
C VAL A 753 2.02 -17.60 37.68
N SER A 754 1.04 -17.63 36.77
CA SER A 754 -0.25 -16.95 36.96
C SER A 754 -1.33 -17.92 37.43
N ARG A 755 -1.45 -19.10 36.80
CA ARG A 755 -2.54 -20.04 37.04
C ARG A 755 -2.09 -21.49 36.82
N ILE A 756 -2.78 -22.43 37.46
CA ILE A 756 -2.62 -23.87 37.20
C ILE A 756 -3.87 -24.35 36.44
N LEU A 757 -3.66 -25.09 35.35
CA LEU A 757 -4.74 -25.72 34.57
C LEU A 757 -4.82 -27.22 34.87
N GLY A 758 -6.01 -27.68 35.22
CA GLY A 758 -6.36 -29.09 35.34
C GLY A 758 -6.82 -29.71 34.00
N PRO A 759 -7.02 -31.03 33.95
CA PRO A 759 -7.60 -31.71 32.79
C PRO A 759 -8.92 -31.07 32.34
N GLY A 760 -9.07 -30.88 31.03
CA GLY A 760 -10.23 -30.24 30.40
C GLY A 760 -10.18 -28.71 30.38
N GLU A 761 -9.41 -28.06 31.26
CA GLU A 761 -9.25 -26.61 31.28
C GLU A 761 -8.27 -26.13 30.19
N SER A 762 -8.46 -24.89 29.73
CA SER A 762 -7.66 -24.34 28.65
C SER A 762 -7.33 -22.85 28.80
N VAL A 763 -6.33 -22.42 28.05
CA VAL A 763 -5.99 -21.02 27.82
C VAL A 763 -6.04 -20.73 26.32
N THR A 764 -6.78 -19.69 25.95
CA THR A 764 -6.86 -19.16 24.59
C THR A 764 -5.98 -17.93 24.49
N VAL A 765 -5.06 -17.92 23.52
CA VAL A 765 -4.06 -16.88 23.30
C VAL A 765 -4.30 -16.26 21.93
N ARG A 766 -4.42 -14.93 21.89
CA ARG A 766 -4.63 -14.13 20.67
C ARG A 766 -3.71 -12.92 20.67
N ALA A 767 -3.48 -12.29 19.53
CA ALA A 767 -2.86 -10.97 19.53
C ALA A 767 -3.78 -9.95 20.21
N SER A 768 -3.21 -9.10 21.06
CA SER A 768 -3.90 -7.98 21.69
C SER A 768 -4.08 -6.81 20.71
N LEU A 769 -5.17 -6.07 20.88
CA LEU A 769 -5.44 -4.83 20.17
C LEU A 769 -4.57 -3.66 20.66
N HIS A 770 -3.90 -3.83 21.79
CA HIS A 770 -3.14 -2.76 22.44
C HIS A 770 -1.66 -3.11 22.46
N PRO A 771 -0.88 -2.82 21.40
CA PRO A 771 0.58 -2.98 21.43
C PRO A 771 1.23 -2.01 22.43
N ILE A 772 2.49 -2.26 22.74
CA ILE A 772 3.31 -1.35 23.56
C ILE A 772 4.21 -0.50 22.63
N PRO A 773 4.04 0.83 22.63
CA PRO A 773 4.90 1.72 21.86
C PRO A 773 6.24 1.90 22.60
N CYS A 774 7.32 1.34 22.08
CA CYS A 774 8.67 1.48 22.65
C CYS A 774 9.47 2.52 21.87
N ILE A 775 10.09 3.48 22.56
CA ILE A 775 10.92 4.51 21.93
C ILE A 775 12.29 3.94 21.56
N ASN A 776 12.76 4.19 20.33
CA ASN A 776 14.00 3.62 19.77
C ASN A 776 15.24 4.50 19.99
N ARG A 777 16.44 3.90 19.97
CA ARG A 777 17.72 4.61 20.18
C ARG A 777 18.08 5.52 19.01
N SER A 778 17.61 5.22 17.80
CA SER A 778 17.77 6.10 16.63
C SER A 778 17.23 7.53 16.85
N SER A 779 16.37 7.73 17.87
CA SER A 779 15.86 9.03 18.29
C SER A 779 16.91 10.02 18.80
N ILE A 780 18.09 9.55 19.21
CA ILE A 780 19.17 10.39 19.79
C ILE A 780 20.47 10.40 18.96
N ALA A 781 20.49 9.76 17.79
CA ALA A 781 21.70 9.67 16.98
C ALA A 781 21.86 10.93 16.11
N GLU A 782 23.00 11.62 16.25
CA GLU A 782 23.39 12.67 15.29
C GLU A 782 23.95 12.04 14.01
N PRO A 783 23.66 12.60 12.82
CA PRO A 783 24.20 12.10 11.57
C PRO A 783 25.69 12.46 11.45
N GLU A 784 26.60 11.50 11.65
CA GLU A 784 28.00 11.64 11.22
C GLU A 784 28.17 11.23 9.74
N GLU A 785 28.68 12.15 8.93
CA GLU A 785 29.08 11.89 7.54
C GLU A 785 30.47 11.22 7.48
N GLY A 786 30.62 10.12 6.73
CA GLY A 786 31.93 9.76 6.17
C GLY A 786 32.56 8.41 6.53
N ARG A 787 31.80 7.34 6.80
CA ARG A 787 32.36 5.96 6.76
C ARG A 787 31.53 5.05 5.86
N GLU A 788 32.19 4.31 4.98
CA GLU A 788 31.56 3.21 4.24
C GLU A 788 31.24 2.06 5.21
N GLY A 789 29.95 1.73 5.31
CA GLY A 789 29.35 0.90 6.36
C GLY A 789 28.24 1.68 7.07
N ALA A 790 27.19 1.01 7.55
CA ALA A 790 26.13 1.68 8.30
C ALA A 790 26.73 2.37 9.52
N GLY A 791 26.81 3.71 9.50
CA GLY A 791 27.31 4.48 10.63
C GLY A 791 26.43 4.33 11.88
N PRO A 792 26.92 4.67 13.07
CA PRO A 792 26.10 4.67 14.28
C PRO A 792 24.92 5.65 14.08
N GLY A 793 23.69 5.14 14.14
CA GLY A 793 22.47 5.89 13.78
C GLY A 793 21.80 5.46 12.47
N LYS A 794 22.48 4.67 11.63
CA LYS A 794 21.89 3.97 10.46
C LYS A 794 21.69 2.47 10.67
N GLU A 795 22.27 1.89 11.72
CA GLU A 795 22.03 0.48 12.07
C GLU A 795 20.67 0.31 12.74
N ASP A 796 19.87 -0.63 12.22
CA ASP A 796 18.65 -1.11 12.87
C ASP A 796 18.98 -1.60 14.28
N ASP A 797 18.33 -0.99 15.30
CA ASP A 797 18.54 -1.30 16.73
C ASP A 797 18.44 -2.82 16.97
N TRP A 798 17.52 -3.50 16.27
CA TRP A 798 17.35 -4.94 16.40
C TRP A 798 18.56 -5.74 15.89
N VAL A 799 19.13 -5.37 14.73
CA VAL A 799 20.31 -6.04 14.16
C VAL A 799 21.51 -5.92 15.09
N ARG A 800 21.73 -4.70 15.62
CA ARG A 800 22.81 -4.46 16.58
C ARG A 800 22.62 -5.28 17.85
N ASP A 801 21.41 -5.30 18.40
CA ASP A 801 21.13 -5.99 19.66
C ASP A 801 21.27 -7.51 19.52
N ILE A 802 20.85 -8.09 18.40
CA ILE A 802 21.09 -9.52 18.11
C ILE A 802 22.58 -9.85 18.02
N ASN A 803 23.36 -9.03 17.31
CA ASN A 803 24.79 -9.29 17.14
C ASN A 803 25.58 -9.08 18.44
N ASN A 804 25.26 -8.04 19.21
CA ASN A 804 26.02 -7.68 20.40
C ASN A 804 25.59 -8.45 21.65
N LEU A 805 24.29 -8.69 21.82
CA LEU A 805 23.75 -9.35 23.03
C LEU A 805 23.68 -10.86 22.86
N LEU A 806 23.17 -11.35 21.72
CA LEU A 806 23.04 -12.79 21.47
C LEU A 806 24.28 -13.40 20.79
N GLN A 807 25.22 -12.58 20.33
CA GLN A 807 26.40 -13.03 19.57
C GLN A 807 26.02 -13.91 18.38
N TYR A 808 24.97 -13.50 17.67
CA TYR A 808 24.42 -14.25 16.56
C TYR A 808 25.49 -14.54 15.50
N ASN A 809 25.64 -15.83 15.18
CA ASN A 809 26.61 -16.34 14.19
C ASN A 809 28.07 -15.84 14.39
N ALA A 810 28.48 -15.55 15.63
CA ALA A 810 29.84 -15.10 15.91
C ALA A 810 30.89 -16.14 15.46
N THR A 811 31.88 -15.69 14.69
CA THR A 811 32.92 -16.56 14.11
C THR A 811 33.73 -17.28 15.20
N PHE A 812 34.17 -18.51 14.92
CA PHE A 812 34.92 -19.31 15.89
C PHE A 812 36.20 -18.62 16.43
N ARG A 813 36.83 -17.73 15.66
CA ARG A 813 38.01 -16.96 16.11
C ARG A 813 37.69 -15.82 17.08
N SER A 814 36.56 -15.13 16.90
CA SER A 814 36.21 -13.95 17.70
C SER A 814 35.82 -14.31 19.14
N LYS A 815 35.23 -15.50 19.37
CA LYS A 815 34.96 -16.03 20.72
C LYS A 815 36.22 -16.33 21.55
N ALA A 816 37.36 -16.63 20.91
CA ALA A 816 38.61 -16.94 21.59
C ALA A 816 39.36 -15.67 22.03
N LEU A 817 39.32 -14.61 21.21
CA LEU A 817 39.97 -13.32 21.54
C LEU A 817 39.24 -12.57 22.66
N LEU A 818 37.89 -12.58 22.67
CA LEU A 818 37.09 -11.92 23.71
C LEU A 818 37.15 -12.58 25.09
N ARG A 819 37.59 -13.85 25.18
CA ARG A 819 37.83 -14.51 26.48
C ARG A 819 39.12 -14.03 27.16
N HIS A 820 40.05 -13.44 26.42
CA HIS A 820 41.30 -12.91 26.99
C HIS A 820 41.16 -11.50 27.58
N ASP A 821 40.13 -10.74 27.18
CA ASP A 821 39.89 -9.36 27.68
C ASP A 821 38.96 -9.30 28.91
N ARG A 822 38.58 -10.44 29.49
CA ARG A 822 37.73 -10.52 30.71
C ARG A 822 38.46 -11.07 31.95
N ASN A 823 39.79 -11.05 31.96
CA ASN A 823 40.60 -11.30 33.15
C ASN A 823 41.16 -10.00 33.72
#